data_AF-A0A9E1J4E2-F1
#
_entry.id   AF-A0A9E1J4E2-F1
#
_cell.length_a   1.000
_cell.length_b   1.000
_cell.length_c   1.000
_cell.angle_alpha   90.00
_cell.angle_beta   90.00
_cell.angle_gamma   90.00
#
_symmetry.space_group_name_H-M   'P 1'
#
loop_
_entity.id
_entity.type
_entity.pdbx_description
1 polymer ?
#
loop_
_entity_poly.entity_id
_entity_poly.type
_entity_poly.pdbx_seq_one_letter_code
_entity_poly.pdbx_strand_id
1 'polypeptide(L)'
;MPPRSGDLAYMIYTSGSTGRPKAVMVPHGGVMNYLLWAIEAYGVGEGDGTAILTATAFDATVLSFWAPLIAGKPVHLMPEVGGIEALADRLAEGADYGFVKLTPAHLGLLAELHPIAKQSTGSRKFVVGGEALTKSTTTPWRKAAPSVAIFNEYGPTETVVGCTAFKLGNSAPDGRSEPIGKAIWNTQLYVLDRKLAPIPAGMVGELYIGGAGVSWGYWRQAGLTADRFIADPFTDHPGSRMYRTGDLVRLGADGNLEYLGRNDNQLKVSGYRIEPGEIEARLQAVDGVSGAAVVAMSGGGDQRLVAFYTGAATVEACNAALTSRLPPYMVPDRFVLRDSLPLTANDKVDRGALASLDIAAIIMDGRPGVALDQSIARESGEEELADPEKLEALITIWRNVLQEEDAGADTDFFAAGGTSLGAIRLIARLKRHFGQTIEYADLALSPTPQGLALTMFPAQPAAPADLPLVLDLYRTILDTPEMDGDTDFFEAGGTSLNAIRLVARLRRGLGQEVPADIVHGGRTARGVAALIAQGNCAAGTAPGSTVDLGPQLQLQTDEAPQASPGEQQLWLENELGGQATAYVMQAAIKLKLPNAEEALGAAFGMLAERHPVLRTAYTSGDTGSEVEILSAGVPTITNRTVGRYETLDDLVRATAQGDAALSFRIDRGKTSRLSFVETADGDGVLILSLHHIVSDNTSLGLILGDLIALLTSGTLGDAPKANYRAYAQWRERRMQA
;
A
#
# COMPACT_ATOMS: atom_id res chain seq x y z
N MET A 1 -22.65 13.86 -20.52
CA MET A 1 -23.54 12.79 -21.01
C MET A 1 -23.23 11.53 -20.20
N PRO A 2 -24.21 10.65 -19.95
CA PRO A 2 -23.90 9.32 -19.40
C PRO A 2 -23.02 8.53 -20.38
N PRO A 3 -22.16 7.62 -19.87
CA PRO A 3 -21.29 6.80 -20.72
C PRO A 3 -22.11 5.87 -21.61
N ARG A 4 -21.60 5.61 -22.82
CA ARG A 4 -22.16 4.66 -23.79
C ARG A 4 -21.58 3.26 -23.55
N SER A 5 -22.28 2.23 -24.02
CA SER A 5 -21.82 0.82 -23.94
C SER A 5 -20.42 0.63 -24.55
N GLY A 6 -20.15 1.34 -25.65
CA GLY A 6 -18.85 1.33 -26.33
C GLY A 6 -17.84 2.32 -25.78
N ASP A 7 -18.03 2.93 -24.61
CA ASP A 7 -17.02 3.77 -23.96
C ASP A 7 -16.17 2.91 -23.00
N LEU A 8 -14.93 3.34 -22.76
CA LEU A 8 -14.01 2.66 -21.84
C LEU A 8 -14.52 2.77 -20.40
N ALA A 9 -14.64 1.64 -19.69
CA ALA A 9 -15.05 1.61 -18.29
C ALA A 9 -13.84 1.62 -17.34
N TYR A 10 -12.85 0.77 -17.59
CA TYR A 10 -11.63 0.72 -16.79
C TYR A 10 -10.45 0.15 -17.57
N MET A 11 -9.26 0.30 -16.97
CA MET A 11 -8.04 -0.38 -17.40
C MET A 11 -7.42 -1.13 -16.24
N ILE A 12 -7.07 -2.40 -16.46
CA ILE A 12 -6.36 -3.23 -15.48
C ILE A 12 -5.04 -3.70 -16.09
N TYR A 13 -3.97 -3.56 -15.30
CA TYR A 13 -2.64 -3.97 -15.70
C TYR A 13 -2.41 -5.45 -15.35
N THR A 14 -1.92 -6.19 -16.34
CA THR A 14 -1.52 -7.60 -16.21
C THR A 14 -0.02 -7.72 -16.45
N SER A 15 0.61 -8.78 -15.91
CA SER A 15 2.02 -9.08 -16.17
C SER A 15 2.25 -9.31 -17.67
N GLY A 16 3.43 -8.92 -18.17
CA GLY A 16 3.72 -9.01 -19.60
C GLY A 16 4.91 -9.90 -19.93
N SER A 17 4.77 -10.72 -20.98
CA SER A 17 5.83 -11.58 -21.54
C SER A 17 7.16 -10.89 -21.89
N THR A 18 7.20 -9.56 -21.93
CA THR A 18 8.42 -8.75 -22.19
C THR A 18 8.95 -8.04 -20.93
N GLY A 19 8.37 -8.32 -19.76
CA GLY A 19 8.68 -7.64 -18.50
C GLY A 19 8.09 -6.23 -18.33
N ARG A 20 7.19 -5.82 -19.25
CA ARG A 20 6.41 -4.58 -19.16
C ARG A 20 4.93 -4.91 -18.94
N PRO A 21 4.27 -4.33 -17.92
CA PRO A 21 2.85 -4.52 -17.70
C PRO A 21 1.98 -4.18 -18.92
N LYS A 22 0.93 -4.95 -19.15
CA LYS A 22 -0.03 -4.80 -20.25
C LYS A 22 -1.35 -4.31 -19.70
N ALA A 23 -1.77 -3.10 -20.08
CA ALA A 23 -3.04 -2.54 -19.62
C ALA A 23 -4.20 -2.96 -20.54
N VAL A 24 -5.09 -3.80 -20.02
CA VAL A 24 -6.29 -4.28 -20.73
C VAL A 24 -7.36 -3.20 -20.69
N MET A 25 -7.86 -2.79 -21.86
CA MET A 25 -8.88 -1.74 -22.01
C MET A 25 -10.28 -2.33 -22.08
N VAL A 26 -11.06 -2.22 -21.01
CA VAL A 26 -12.37 -2.87 -20.89
C VAL A 26 -13.52 -1.86 -21.09
N PRO A 27 -14.40 -2.06 -22.09
CA PRO A 27 -15.56 -1.19 -22.32
C PRO A 27 -16.74 -1.49 -21.38
N HIS A 28 -17.60 -0.49 -21.17
CA HIS A 28 -18.81 -0.61 -20.34
C HIS A 28 -19.71 -1.78 -20.73
N GLY A 29 -19.90 -2.04 -22.03
CA GLY A 29 -20.75 -3.12 -22.52
C GLY A 29 -20.34 -4.50 -22.02
N GLY A 30 -19.03 -4.80 -22.02
CA GLY A 30 -18.51 -6.06 -21.52
C GLY A 30 -18.68 -6.20 -20.00
N VAL A 31 -18.42 -5.10 -19.27
CA VAL A 31 -18.64 -5.05 -17.81
C VAL A 31 -20.11 -5.31 -17.46
N MET A 32 -21.04 -4.63 -18.12
CA MET A 32 -22.46 -4.80 -17.85
C MET A 32 -22.99 -6.18 -18.26
N ASN A 33 -22.48 -6.76 -19.36
CA ASN A 33 -22.81 -8.13 -19.74
C ASN A 33 -22.45 -9.13 -18.62
N TYR A 34 -21.22 -9.03 -18.10
CA TYR A 34 -20.75 -9.87 -17.01
C TYR A 34 -21.54 -9.65 -15.72
N LEU A 35 -21.68 -8.40 -15.28
CA LEU A 35 -22.32 -8.08 -13.99
C LEU A 35 -23.81 -8.47 -13.97
N LEU A 36 -24.56 -8.21 -15.04
CA LEU A 36 -25.98 -8.57 -15.09
C LEU A 36 -26.18 -10.08 -15.09
N TRP A 37 -25.34 -10.81 -15.84
CA TRP A 37 -25.34 -12.27 -15.78
C TRP A 37 -25.00 -12.78 -14.38
N ALA A 38 -23.96 -12.23 -13.75
CA ALA A 38 -23.50 -12.65 -12.43
C ALA A 38 -24.53 -12.35 -11.33
N ILE A 39 -25.25 -11.22 -11.41
CA ILE A 39 -26.33 -10.88 -10.48
C ILE A 39 -27.41 -11.96 -10.48
N GLU A 40 -27.80 -12.44 -11.66
CA GLU A 40 -28.78 -13.52 -11.80
C GLU A 40 -28.18 -14.88 -11.39
N ALA A 41 -27.05 -15.27 -11.98
CA ALA A 41 -26.45 -16.59 -11.81
C ALA A 41 -26.00 -16.87 -10.36
N TYR A 42 -25.49 -15.85 -9.68
CA TYR A 42 -25.03 -15.95 -8.29
C TYR A 42 -26.06 -15.45 -7.28
N GLY A 43 -27.23 -14.99 -7.73
CA GLY A 43 -28.29 -14.47 -6.84
C GLY A 43 -27.77 -13.38 -5.92
N VAL A 44 -27.11 -12.36 -6.47
CA VAL A 44 -26.42 -11.30 -5.71
C VAL A 44 -27.39 -10.47 -4.85
N GLY A 45 -28.67 -10.45 -5.20
CA GLY A 45 -29.74 -9.83 -4.40
C GLY A 45 -30.11 -10.59 -3.13
N GLU A 46 -29.57 -11.78 -2.89
CA GLU A 46 -29.78 -12.54 -1.66
C GLU A 46 -28.83 -12.09 -0.54
N GLY A 47 -29.23 -12.29 0.72
CA GLY A 47 -28.41 -11.95 1.88
C GLY A 47 -28.13 -10.44 2.04
N ASP A 48 -27.14 -10.13 2.86
CA ASP A 48 -26.66 -8.80 3.23
C ASP A 48 -25.34 -8.45 2.51
N GLY A 49 -25.33 -8.61 1.19
CA GLY A 49 -24.22 -8.20 0.33
C GLY A 49 -23.07 -9.22 0.26
N THR A 50 -21.85 -8.71 0.09
CA THR A 50 -20.64 -9.53 -0.10
C THR A 50 -19.41 -8.88 0.53
N ALA A 51 -18.39 -9.70 0.80
CA ALA A 51 -17.10 -9.26 1.30
C ALA A 51 -16.08 -9.07 0.15
N ILE A 52 -15.25 -8.03 0.26
CA ILE A 52 -14.10 -7.81 -0.62
C ILE A 52 -12.82 -8.17 0.11
N LEU A 53 -12.08 -9.12 -0.46
CA LEU A 53 -10.75 -9.56 -0.02
C LEU A 53 -9.65 -9.20 -1.03
N THR A 54 -10.03 -8.96 -2.28
CA THR A 54 -9.11 -8.78 -3.39
C THR A 54 -8.81 -7.29 -3.60
N ALA A 55 -7.55 -6.95 -3.90
CA ALA A 55 -7.16 -5.58 -4.20
C ALA A 55 -7.91 -5.04 -5.44
N THR A 56 -8.19 -3.74 -5.46
CA THR A 56 -8.92 -3.06 -6.55
C THR A 56 -8.15 -3.05 -7.87
N ALA A 57 -6.84 -3.33 -7.84
CA ALA A 57 -6.02 -3.50 -9.03
C ALA A 57 -6.35 -4.76 -9.85
N PHE A 58 -7.15 -5.69 -9.31
CA PHE A 58 -7.55 -6.92 -9.98
C PHE A 58 -9.01 -6.91 -10.40
N ASP A 59 -9.28 -7.57 -11.53
CA ASP A 59 -10.60 -7.60 -12.16
C ASP A 59 -11.59 -8.47 -11.36
N ALA A 60 -11.12 -9.45 -10.59
CA ALA A 60 -11.93 -10.20 -9.63
C ALA A 60 -12.75 -9.29 -8.69
N THR A 61 -12.20 -8.12 -8.33
CA THR A 61 -12.88 -7.14 -7.47
C THR A 61 -14.06 -6.48 -8.15
N VAL A 62 -14.13 -6.47 -9.50
CA VAL A 62 -15.27 -5.91 -10.26
C VAL A 62 -16.58 -6.61 -9.88
N LEU A 63 -16.57 -7.94 -9.72
CA LEU A 63 -17.74 -8.69 -9.26
C LEU A 63 -18.17 -8.25 -7.85
N SER A 64 -17.23 -8.36 -6.90
CA SER A 64 -17.53 -8.12 -5.48
C SER A 64 -17.83 -6.66 -5.14
N PHE A 65 -17.38 -5.73 -5.98
CA PHE A 65 -17.64 -4.31 -5.81
C PHE A 65 -18.94 -3.87 -6.50
N TRP A 66 -19.08 -4.11 -7.81
CA TRP A 66 -20.17 -3.50 -8.57
C TRP A 66 -21.47 -4.31 -8.55
N ALA A 67 -21.43 -5.64 -8.56
CA ALA A 67 -22.64 -6.45 -8.57
C ALA A 67 -23.57 -6.18 -7.36
N PRO A 68 -23.08 -6.16 -6.10
CA PRO A 68 -23.94 -5.84 -4.96
C PRO A 68 -24.49 -4.41 -5.02
N LEU A 69 -23.68 -3.42 -5.43
CA LEU A 69 -24.14 -2.04 -5.56
C LEU A 69 -25.25 -1.88 -6.60
N ILE A 70 -25.15 -2.56 -7.74
CA ILE A 70 -26.22 -2.60 -8.76
C ILE A 70 -27.48 -3.26 -8.19
N ALA A 71 -27.33 -4.29 -7.35
CA ALA A 71 -28.43 -4.98 -6.69
C ALA A 71 -28.98 -4.26 -5.44
N GLY A 72 -28.44 -3.08 -5.08
CA GLY A 72 -28.86 -2.32 -3.89
C GLY A 72 -28.41 -2.96 -2.57
N LYS A 73 -27.29 -3.69 -2.57
CA LYS A 73 -26.71 -4.39 -1.42
C LYS A 73 -25.41 -3.75 -0.94
N PRO A 74 -25.06 -3.89 0.35
CA PRO A 74 -23.81 -3.35 0.88
C PRO A 74 -22.60 -4.15 0.39
N VAL A 75 -21.44 -3.48 0.45
CA VAL A 75 -20.12 -4.05 0.23
C VAL A 75 -19.36 -3.99 1.55
N HIS A 76 -18.84 -5.13 2.01
CA HIS A 76 -18.09 -5.22 3.26
C HIS A 76 -16.60 -5.33 2.95
N LEU A 77 -15.83 -4.30 3.30
CA LEU A 77 -14.38 -4.29 3.08
C LEU A 77 -13.68 -5.08 4.18
N MET A 78 -12.91 -6.10 3.81
CA MET A 78 -12.03 -6.80 4.75
C MET A 78 -10.73 -6.02 4.93
N PRO A 79 -10.07 -6.10 6.09
CA PRO A 79 -8.77 -5.46 6.30
C PRO A 79 -7.73 -6.03 5.34
N GLU A 80 -6.78 -5.19 4.93
CA GLU A 80 -5.71 -5.58 4.00
C GLU A 80 -4.80 -6.66 4.59
N VAL A 81 -4.50 -6.55 5.89
CA VAL A 81 -3.79 -7.56 6.67
C VAL A 81 -4.81 -8.40 7.44
N GLY A 82 -4.72 -9.72 7.35
CA GLY A 82 -5.62 -10.64 8.07
C GLY A 82 -7.05 -10.71 7.52
N GLY A 83 -7.27 -10.26 6.28
CA GLY A 83 -8.62 -10.17 5.69
C GLY A 83 -9.33 -11.51 5.55
N ILE A 84 -8.59 -12.59 5.31
CA ILE A 84 -9.17 -13.94 5.18
C ILE A 84 -9.60 -14.51 6.53
N GLU A 85 -8.88 -14.21 7.60
CA GLU A 85 -9.25 -14.54 8.99
C GLU A 85 -10.48 -13.75 9.42
N ALA A 86 -10.48 -12.44 9.18
CA ALA A 86 -11.63 -11.60 9.48
C ALA A 86 -12.90 -12.09 8.76
N LEU A 87 -12.77 -12.51 7.50
CA LEU A 87 -13.87 -13.15 6.79
C LEU A 87 -14.28 -14.47 7.45
N ALA A 88 -13.32 -15.35 7.76
CA ALA A 88 -13.60 -16.66 8.35
C ALA A 88 -14.34 -16.52 9.69
N ASP A 89 -13.93 -15.58 10.53
CA ASP A 89 -14.57 -15.22 11.79
C ASP A 89 -16.01 -14.75 11.54
N ARG A 90 -16.22 -13.78 10.64
CA ARG A 90 -17.58 -13.29 10.30
C ARG A 90 -18.48 -14.38 9.73
N LEU A 91 -17.94 -15.28 8.90
CA LEU A 91 -18.68 -16.43 8.38
C LEU A 91 -19.09 -17.39 9.51
N ALA A 92 -18.18 -17.67 10.45
CA ALA A 92 -18.43 -18.54 11.59
C ALA A 92 -19.39 -17.92 12.63
N GLU A 93 -19.44 -16.59 12.71
CA GLU A 93 -20.38 -15.81 13.53
C GLU A 93 -21.77 -15.69 12.91
N GLY A 94 -21.95 -16.16 11.67
CA GLY A 94 -23.26 -16.19 11.01
C GLY A 94 -23.62 -14.95 10.22
N ALA A 95 -22.63 -14.29 9.59
CA ALA A 95 -22.90 -13.32 8.52
C ALA A 95 -23.88 -13.90 7.47
N ASP A 96 -24.63 -13.08 6.74
CA ASP A 96 -25.54 -13.57 5.68
C ASP A 96 -25.07 -13.09 4.30
N TYR A 97 -23.87 -13.49 3.87
CA TYR A 97 -23.39 -13.09 2.54
C TYR A 97 -24.12 -13.85 1.43
N GLY A 98 -24.66 -13.11 0.46
CA GLY A 98 -25.33 -13.69 -0.71
C GLY A 98 -24.40 -14.53 -1.58
N PHE A 99 -23.16 -14.05 -1.70
CA PHE A 99 -22.03 -14.76 -2.27
C PHE A 99 -20.71 -14.21 -1.71
N VAL A 100 -19.62 -14.97 -1.81
CA VAL A 100 -18.25 -14.49 -1.59
C VAL A 100 -17.36 -14.95 -2.75
N LYS A 101 -16.61 -14.01 -3.35
CA LYS A 101 -15.64 -14.29 -4.40
C LYS A 101 -14.28 -14.64 -3.78
N LEU A 102 -13.73 -15.79 -4.16
CA LEU A 102 -12.51 -16.36 -3.60
C LEU A 102 -11.60 -16.92 -4.70
N THR A 103 -10.36 -17.22 -4.32
CA THR A 103 -9.46 -18.11 -5.07
C THR A 103 -9.54 -19.53 -4.46
N PRO A 104 -9.09 -20.57 -5.16
CA PRO A 104 -8.98 -21.91 -4.55
C PRO A 104 -8.14 -21.91 -3.26
N ALA A 105 -7.07 -21.13 -3.19
CA ALA A 105 -6.25 -20.97 -1.99
C ALA A 105 -7.04 -20.39 -0.81
N HIS A 106 -7.82 -19.32 -1.03
CA HIS A 106 -8.69 -18.76 0.01
C HIS A 106 -9.74 -19.77 0.50
N LEU A 107 -10.36 -20.53 -0.42
CA LEU A 107 -11.33 -21.56 -0.06
C LEU A 107 -10.70 -22.68 0.80
N GLY A 108 -9.45 -23.05 0.50
CA GLY A 108 -8.66 -23.98 1.30
C GLY A 108 -8.40 -23.44 2.72
N LEU A 109 -7.95 -22.19 2.82
CA LEU A 109 -7.72 -21.53 4.12
C LEU A 109 -8.96 -21.47 5.00
N LEU A 110 -10.11 -21.08 4.42
CA LEU A 110 -11.36 -21.02 5.17
C LEU A 110 -11.67 -22.37 5.84
N ALA A 111 -11.47 -23.48 5.13
CA ALA A 111 -11.71 -24.82 5.68
C ALA A 111 -10.83 -25.16 6.89
N GLU A 112 -9.67 -24.51 7.03
CA GLU A 112 -8.72 -24.74 8.12
C GLU A 112 -8.92 -23.79 9.30
N LEU A 113 -9.31 -22.54 9.04
CA LEU A 113 -9.47 -21.49 10.05
C LEU A 113 -10.65 -21.78 10.99
N HIS A 114 -11.76 -22.27 10.44
CA HIS A 114 -12.95 -22.65 11.21
C HIS A 114 -13.56 -23.95 10.68
N PRO A 115 -14.34 -24.69 11.49
CA PRO A 115 -15.11 -25.82 10.98
C PRO A 115 -16.02 -25.38 9.84
N ILE A 116 -15.91 -26.04 8.68
CA ILE A 116 -16.71 -25.74 7.48
C ILE A 116 -18.21 -25.60 7.79
N ALA A 117 -18.76 -26.49 8.63
CA ALA A 117 -20.16 -26.47 9.01
C ALA A 117 -20.58 -25.15 9.69
N LYS A 118 -19.71 -24.54 10.51
CA LYS A 118 -20.00 -23.24 11.15
C LYS A 118 -19.96 -22.08 10.16
N GLN A 119 -19.08 -22.15 9.17
CA GLN A 119 -18.98 -21.10 8.16
C GLN A 119 -20.06 -21.20 7.09
N SER A 120 -20.68 -22.38 6.94
CA SER A 120 -21.68 -22.66 5.92
C SER A 120 -22.99 -21.91 6.10
N THR A 121 -23.23 -21.37 7.31
CA THR A 121 -24.34 -20.46 7.60
C THR A 121 -24.00 -19.01 7.22
N GLY A 122 -22.70 -18.71 7.13
CA GLY A 122 -22.10 -17.40 6.87
C GLY A 122 -22.23 -16.88 5.43
N SER A 123 -22.34 -17.82 4.48
CA SER A 123 -22.45 -17.51 3.06
C SER A 123 -23.25 -18.57 2.32
N ARG A 124 -24.08 -18.10 1.38
CA ARG A 124 -24.91 -18.98 0.54
C ARG A 124 -24.12 -19.58 -0.61
N LYS A 125 -23.13 -18.86 -1.14
CA LYS A 125 -22.40 -19.23 -2.36
C LYS A 125 -20.94 -18.79 -2.35
N PHE A 126 -20.05 -19.66 -2.81
CA PHE A 126 -18.66 -19.32 -3.11
C PHE A 126 -18.44 -19.29 -4.61
N VAL A 127 -18.01 -18.15 -5.13
CA VAL A 127 -17.55 -18.01 -6.52
C VAL A 127 -16.04 -18.10 -6.49
N VAL A 128 -15.47 -19.13 -7.11
CA VAL A 128 -14.05 -19.48 -6.98
C VAL A 128 -13.40 -19.41 -8.34
N GLY A 129 -12.31 -18.67 -8.49
CA GLY A 129 -11.62 -18.55 -9.78
C GLY A 129 -10.20 -18.01 -9.66
N GLY A 130 -9.55 -17.81 -10.80
CA GLY A 130 -8.16 -17.32 -10.89
C GLY A 130 -7.11 -18.44 -10.98
N GLU A 131 -7.39 -19.63 -10.44
CA GLU A 131 -6.53 -20.81 -10.50
C GLU A 131 -7.34 -22.07 -10.86
N ALA A 132 -6.64 -23.18 -11.11
CA ALA A 132 -7.29 -24.47 -11.27
C ALA A 132 -7.91 -24.93 -9.94
N LEU A 133 -9.24 -24.98 -9.87
CA LEU A 133 -9.93 -25.52 -8.70
C LEU A 133 -9.82 -27.04 -8.67
N THR A 134 -9.24 -27.59 -7.60
CA THR A 134 -9.02 -29.03 -7.46
C THR A 134 -10.11 -29.70 -6.64
N LYS A 135 -10.33 -31.00 -6.88
CA LYS A 135 -11.27 -31.79 -6.06
C LYS A 135 -10.84 -31.91 -4.60
N SER A 136 -9.54 -31.87 -4.31
CA SER A 136 -9.03 -31.87 -2.93
C SER A 136 -9.50 -30.64 -2.15
N THR A 137 -9.59 -29.48 -2.81
CA THR A 137 -10.10 -28.25 -2.20
C THR A 137 -11.62 -28.31 -1.99
N THR A 138 -12.38 -28.87 -2.93
CA THR A 138 -13.86 -28.79 -2.93
C THR A 138 -14.53 -29.93 -2.17
N THR A 139 -13.90 -31.10 -2.06
CA THR A 139 -14.50 -32.29 -1.42
C THR A 139 -14.82 -32.10 0.06
N PRO A 140 -13.96 -31.47 0.90
CA PRO A 140 -14.31 -31.15 2.28
C PRO A 140 -15.56 -30.29 2.38
N TRP A 141 -15.68 -29.26 1.53
CA TRP A 141 -16.84 -28.37 1.48
C TRP A 141 -18.11 -29.07 1.02
N ARG A 142 -18.05 -29.89 -0.03
CA ARG A 142 -19.21 -30.68 -0.49
C ARG A 142 -19.75 -31.61 0.60
N LYS A 143 -18.86 -32.18 1.42
CA LYS A 143 -19.24 -33.10 2.49
C LYS A 143 -19.82 -32.38 3.71
N ALA A 144 -19.19 -31.29 4.14
CA ALA A 144 -19.53 -30.61 5.39
C ALA A 144 -20.54 -29.47 5.23
N ALA A 145 -20.74 -28.95 4.01
CA ALA A 145 -21.63 -27.83 3.70
C ALA A 145 -22.37 -28.02 2.36
N PRO A 146 -23.15 -29.10 2.18
CA PRO A 146 -23.81 -29.41 0.91
C PRO A 146 -24.84 -28.37 0.46
N SER A 147 -25.32 -27.52 1.38
CA SER A 147 -26.23 -26.42 1.09
C SER A 147 -25.55 -25.20 0.46
N VAL A 148 -24.23 -25.08 0.59
CA VAL A 148 -23.46 -23.96 0.01
C VAL A 148 -23.14 -24.25 -1.45
N ALA A 149 -23.58 -23.37 -2.35
CA ALA A 149 -23.27 -23.53 -3.77
C ALA A 149 -21.86 -23.04 -4.08
N ILE A 150 -21.03 -23.91 -4.67
CA ILE A 150 -19.69 -23.54 -5.13
C ILE A 150 -19.71 -23.44 -6.65
N PHE A 151 -19.21 -22.32 -7.17
CA PHE A 151 -19.04 -22.08 -8.59
C PHE A 151 -17.55 -22.01 -8.92
N ASN A 152 -17.10 -22.79 -9.89
CA ASN A 152 -15.79 -22.62 -10.52
C ASN A 152 -15.94 -21.66 -11.69
N GLU A 153 -15.40 -20.46 -11.58
CA GLU A 153 -15.44 -19.41 -12.59
C GLU A 153 -14.07 -19.29 -13.27
N TYR A 154 -14.10 -19.17 -14.59
CA TYR A 154 -12.91 -18.94 -15.39
C TYR A 154 -13.11 -17.74 -16.32
N GLY A 155 -12.10 -16.90 -16.39
CA GLY A 155 -11.99 -15.83 -17.36
C GLY A 155 -10.62 -15.17 -17.26
N PRO A 156 -10.00 -14.83 -18.38
CA PRO A 156 -8.89 -13.88 -18.41
C PRO A 156 -9.40 -12.44 -18.34
N THR A 157 -8.54 -11.51 -17.91
CA THR A 157 -8.87 -10.07 -17.86
C THR A 157 -9.27 -9.51 -19.22
N GLU A 158 -8.69 -10.03 -20.30
CA GLU A 158 -9.03 -9.65 -21.67
C GLU A 158 -10.48 -9.95 -22.07
N THR A 159 -11.18 -10.79 -21.30
CA THR A 159 -12.58 -11.15 -21.52
C THR A 159 -13.49 -10.85 -20.32
N VAL A 160 -13.08 -9.91 -19.47
CA VAL A 160 -13.84 -9.37 -18.32
C VAL A 160 -14.15 -10.42 -17.25
N VAL A 161 -13.25 -10.56 -16.28
CA VAL A 161 -13.43 -11.30 -15.02
C VAL A 161 -13.70 -12.79 -15.21
N GLY A 162 -14.95 -13.17 -15.51
CA GLY A 162 -15.40 -14.54 -15.70
C GLY A 162 -16.20 -14.65 -16.98
N CYS A 163 -15.74 -15.48 -17.92
CA CYS A 163 -16.45 -15.73 -19.18
C CYS A 163 -17.09 -17.13 -19.23
N THR A 164 -16.72 -18.02 -18.30
CA THR A 164 -17.35 -19.32 -18.08
C THR A 164 -17.58 -19.58 -16.60
N ALA A 165 -18.60 -20.38 -16.29
CA ALA A 165 -18.83 -20.85 -14.93
C ALA A 165 -19.36 -22.28 -14.90
N PHE A 166 -18.95 -23.03 -13.88
CA PHE A 166 -19.43 -24.35 -13.54
C PHE A 166 -19.96 -24.35 -12.10
N LYS A 167 -21.25 -24.63 -11.93
CA LYS A 167 -21.81 -24.90 -10.60
C LYS A 167 -21.49 -26.34 -10.22
N LEU A 168 -20.81 -26.55 -9.10
CA LEU A 168 -20.51 -27.90 -8.63
C LEU A 168 -21.83 -28.65 -8.35
N GLY A 169 -21.96 -29.84 -8.96
CA GLY A 169 -23.06 -30.77 -8.72
C GLY A 169 -22.67 -31.91 -7.76
N ASN A 170 -23.63 -32.80 -7.50
CA ASN A 170 -23.45 -33.99 -6.66
C ASN A 170 -22.61 -35.10 -7.33
N SER A 171 -22.47 -35.06 -8.65
CA SER A 171 -21.67 -36.00 -9.43
C SER A 171 -20.44 -35.26 -9.96
N ALA A 172 -19.25 -35.65 -9.52
CA ALA A 172 -18.01 -35.06 -10.00
C ALA A 172 -17.56 -35.80 -11.28
N PRO A 173 -17.37 -35.11 -12.42
CA PRO A 173 -16.80 -35.73 -13.62
C PRO A 173 -15.40 -36.28 -13.34
N ASP A 174 -14.95 -37.32 -14.04
CA ASP A 174 -13.63 -37.95 -13.81
C ASP A 174 -12.47 -36.94 -13.97
N GLY A 175 -11.45 -37.02 -13.10
CA GLY A 175 -10.27 -36.11 -13.15
C GLY A 175 -9.87 -35.49 -11.81
N ARG A 176 -8.75 -34.76 -11.79
CA ARG A 176 -8.18 -34.10 -10.59
C ARG A 176 -8.74 -32.69 -10.33
N SER A 177 -9.12 -31.98 -11.39
CA SER A 177 -9.63 -30.60 -11.34
C SER A 177 -11.12 -30.53 -11.66
N GLU A 178 -11.80 -29.53 -11.12
CA GLU A 178 -13.20 -29.24 -11.46
C GLU A 178 -13.28 -28.57 -12.85
N PRO A 179 -14.31 -28.85 -13.67
CA PRO A 179 -14.50 -28.18 -14.95
C PRO A 179 -14.66 -26.66 -14.79
N ILE A 180 -14.31 -25.91 -15.82
CA ILE A 180 -14.54 -24.45 -15.89
C ILE A 180 -15.92 -24.10 -16.49
N GLY A 181 -16.64 -25.12 -16.97
CA GLY A 181 -18.08 -25.04 -17.25
C GLY A 181 -18.41 -24.49 -18.63
N LYS A 182 -19.52 -23.73 -18.70
CA LYS A 182 -20.13 -23.23 -19.94
C LYS A 182 -20.01 -21.71 -20.02
N ALA A 183 -20.18 -21.18 -21.24
CA ALA A 183 -20.18 -19.76 -21.50
C ALA A 183 -21.26 -19.01 -20.71
N ILE A 184 -20.94 -17.80 -20.26
CA ILE A 184 -21.94 -16.85 -19.74
C ILE A 184 -22.74 -16.22 -20.88
N TRP A 185 -23.66 -15.29 -20.58
CA TRP A 185 -24.42 -14.57 -21.59
C TRP A 185 -23.52 -13.88 -22.63
N ASN A 186 -23.97 -13.91 -23.88
CA ASN A 186 -23.34 -13.25 -25.03
C ASN A 186 -21.84 -13.57 -25.21
N THR A 187 -21.41 -14.75 -24.77
CA THR A 187 -20.02 -15.24 -24.91
C THR A 187 -20.00 -16.48 -25.80
N GLN A 188 -19.03 -16.55 -26.71
CA GLN A 188 -18.77 -17.72 -27.55
C GLN A 188 -17.44 -18.34 -27.15
N LEU A 189 -17.39 -19.68 -27.09
CA LEU A 189 -16.19 -20.43 -26.75
C LEU A 189 -15.86 -21.34 -27.92
N TYR A 190 -14.63 -21.23 -28.42
CA TYR A 190 -14.14 -22.06 -29.50
C TYR A 190 -12.91 -22.84 -29.03
N VAL A 191 -12.92 -24.15 -29.25
CA VAL A 191 -11.75 -25.01 -29.03
C VAL A 191 -11.15 -25.29 -30.40
N LEU A 192 -9.99 -24.70 -30.67
CA LEU A 192 -9.39 -24.67 -32.00
C LEU A 192 -8.03 -25.37 -32.03
N ASP A 193 -7.65 -25.86 -33.21
CA ASP A 193 -6.30 -26.32 -33.50
C ASP A 193 -5.36 -25.16 -33.90
N ARG A 194 -4.11 -25.49 -34.25
CA ARG A 194 -3.10 -24.50 -34.65
C ARG A 194 -3.41 -23.79 -35.98
N LYS A 195 -4.36 -24.30 -36.76
CA LYS A 195 -4.83 -23.71 -38.03
C LYS A 195 -6.14 -22.92 -37.85
N LEU A 196 -6.56 -22.68 -36.60
CA LEU A 196 -7.83 -22.04 -36.25
C LEU A 196 -9.06 -22.83 -36.73
N ALA A 197 -8.94 -24.15 -36.88
CA ALA A 197 -10.08 -25.01 -37.19
C ALA A 197 -10.70 -25.56 -35.90
N PRO A 198 -12.04 -25.58 -35.76
CA PRO A 198 -12.71 -26.21 -34.64
C PRO A 198 -12.37 -27.70 -34.54
N ILE A 199 -12.11 -28.17 -33.32
CA ILE A 199 -11.86 -29.59 -33.07
C ILE A 199 -13.09 -30.29 -32.48
N PRO A 200 -13.32 -31.58 -32.80
CA PRO A 200 -14.35 -32.39 -32.16
C PRO A 200 -14.27 -32.44 -30.63
N ALA A 201 -15.43 -32.59 -29.98
CA ALA A 201 -15.53 -32.80 -28.54
C ALA A 201 -14.68 -34.00 -28.07
N GLY A 202 -14.13 -33.90 -26.86
CA GLY A 202 -13.21 -34.88 -26.28
C GLY A 202 -11.74 -34.71 -26.68
N MET A 203 -11.43 -33.92 -27.71
CA MET A 203 -10.04 -33.59 -28.06
C MET A 203 -9.53 -32.34 -27.33
N VAL A 204 -8.21 -32.25 -27.20
CA VAL A 204 -7.52 -31.12 -26.57
C VAL A 204 -7.18 -30.07 -27.63
N GLY A 205 -7.56 -28.83 -27.37
CA GLY A 205 -7.25 -27.69 -28.23
C GLY A 205 -7.06 -26.42 -27.43
N GLU A 206 -6.72 -25.34 -28.12
CA GLU A 206 -6.56 -24.02 -27.52
C GLU A 206 -7.91 -23.32 -27.44
N LEU A 207 -8.18 -22.68 -26.30
CA LEU A 207 -9.41 -21.92 -26.08
C LEU A 207 -9.33 -20.52 -26.70
N TYR A 208 -10.35 -20.17 -27.47
CA TYR A 208 -10.61 -18.83 -27.99
C TYR A 208 -11.97 -18.35 -27.51
N ILE A 209 -12.06 -17.07 -27.16
CA ILE A 209 -13.27 -16.49 -26.55
C ILE A 209 -13.74 -15.33 -27.42
N GLY A 210 -14.96 -15.43 -27.95
CA GLY A 210 -15.65 -14.37 -28.69
C GLY A 210 -16.80 -13.76 -27.88
N GLY A 211 -17.40 -12.71 -28.43
CA GLY A 211 -18.63 -12.11 -27.91
C GLY A 211 -18.44 -10.84 -27.08
N ALA A 212 -19.45 -10.50 -26.27
CA ALA A 212 -19.58 -9.20 -25.61
C ALA A 212 -18.50 -8.92 -24.55
N GLY A 213 -17.88 -9.96 -23.99
CA GLY A 213 -16.80 -9.84 -23.01
C GLY A 213 -15.44 -9.45 -23.62
N VAL A 214 -15.25 -9.54 -24.94
CA VAL A 214 -13.95 -9.27 -25.57
C VAL A 214 -13.58 -7.79 -25.45
N SER A 215 -12.50 -7.51 -24.73
CA SER A 215 -11.99 -6.15 -24.50
C SER A 215 -11.45 -5.48 -25.76
N TRP A 216 -11.11 -4.19 -25.70
CA TRP A 216 -10.53 -3.47 -26.84
C TRP A 216 -9.15 -3.98 -27.23
N GLY A 217 -8.41 -4.52 -26.26
CA GLY A 217 -7.01 -4.88 -26.41
C GLY A 217 -6.13 -4.21 -25.36
N TYR A 218 -4.86 -4.06 -25.70
CA TYR A 218 -3.85 -3.52 -24.80
C TYR A 218 -3.51 -2.06 -25.15
N TRP A 219 -3.53 -1.17 -24.14
CA TRP A 219 -3.22 0.24 -24.31
C TRP A 219 -1.84 0.45 -24.91
N ARG A 220 -1.78 1.19 -26.04
CA ARG A 220 -0.54 1.52 -26.78
C ARG A 220 0.30 0.30 -27.20
N GLN A 221 -0.31 -0.89 -27.30
CA GLN A 221 0.37 -2.11 -27.75
C GLN A 221 -0.40 -2.75 -28.91
N ALA A 222 -0.50 -2.04 -30.04
CA ALA A 222 -1.29 -2.47 -31.19
C ALA A 222 -0.81 -3.82 -31.78
N GLY A 223 0.50 -4.05 -31.84
CA GLY A 223 1.06 -5.33 -32.34
C GLY A 223 0.65 -6.52 -31.47
N LEU A 224 0.78 -6.40 -30.15
CA LEU A 224 0.35 -7.45 -29.22
C LEU A 224 -1.18 -7.63 -29.23
N THR A 225 -1.92 -6.53 -29.38
CA THR A 225 -3.38 -6.57 -29.54
C THR A 225 -3.75 -7.37 -30.79
N ALA A 226 -3.11 -7.12 -31.93
CA ALA A 226 -3.38 -7.86 -33.16
C ALA A 226 -2.99 -9.35 -33.08
N ASP A 227 -1.97 -9.71 -32.29
CA ASP A 227 -1.56 -11.10 -32.05
C ASP A 227 -2.59 -11.90 -31.22
N ARG A 228 -3.20 -11.25 -30.21
CA ARG A 228 -4.10 -11.92 -29.26
C ARG A 228 -5.58 -11.72 -29.54
N PHE A 229 -5.97 -10.58 -30.12
CA PHE A 229 -7.35 -10.23 -30.44
C PHE A 229 -7.56 -10.31 -31.96
N ILE A 230 -7.75 -11.52 -32.44
CA ILE A 230 -7.87 -11.83 -33.85
C ILE A 230 -9.32 -11.73 -34.33
N ALA A 231 -9.53 -11.67 -35.65
CA ALA A 231 -10.87 -11.69 -36.21
C ALA A 231 -11.60 -12.99 -35.84
N ASP A 232 -12.89 -12.90 -35.53
CA ASP A 232 -13.74 -14.08 -35.29
C ASP A 232 -14.44 -14.48 -36.60
N PRO A 233 -14.04 -15.58 -37.27
CA PRO A 233 -14.64 -16.02 -38.52
C PRO A 233 -15.92 -16.86 -38.31
N PHE A 234 -16.32 -17.15 -37.06
CA PHE A 234 -17.42 -18.05 -36.73
C PHE A 234 -18.74 -17.31 -36.49
N THR A 235 -18.76 -16.00 -36.68
CA THR A 235 -19.93 -15.14 -36.50
C THR A 235 -20.21 -14.31 -37.75
N ASP A 236 -21.49 -14.08 -38.02
CA ASP A 236 -21.95 -13.25 -39.13
C ASP A 236 -21.85 -11.74 -38.81
N HIS A 237 -21.48 -11.37 -37.59
CA HIS A 237 -21.34 -9.97 -37.18
C HIS A 237 -20.02 -9.36 -37.68
N PRO A 238 -20.05 -8.37 -38.60
CA PRO A 238 -18.85 -7.78 -39.17
C PRO A 238 -17.99 -7.11 -38.10
N GLY A 239 -16.68 -7.34 -38.15
CA GLY A 239 -15.71 -6.73 -37.23
C GLY A 239 -15.62 -7.39 -35.85
N SER A 240 -16.32 -8.52 -35.65
CA SER A 240 -16.17 -9.34 -34.45
C SER A 240 -14.75 -9.86 -34.27
N ARG A 241 -14.33 -9.95 -33.01
CA ARG A 241 -13.01 -10.43 -32.61
C ARG A 241 -13.15 -11.51 -31.57
N MET A 242 -12.18 -12.42 -31.56
CA MET A 242 -12.00 -13.41 -30.50
C MET A 242 -10.62 -13.24 -29.85
N TYR A 243 -10.56 -13.47 -28.56
CA TYR A 243 -9.34 -13.46 -27.78
C TYR A 243 -8.72 -14.86 -27.71
N ARG A 244 -7.43 -14.95 -28.07
CA ARG A 244 -6.60 -16.13 -27.95
C ARG A 244 -6.03 -16.26 -26.53
N THR A 245 -6.53 -17.22 -25.76
CA THR A 245 -6.22 -17.34 -24.32
C THR A 245 -4.84 -17.89 -24.01
N GLY A 246 -4.30 -18.75 -24.87
CA GLY A 246 -3.16 -19.62 -24.57
C GLY A 246 -3.48 -20.79 -23.63
N ASP A 247 -4.75 -21.00 -23.27
CA ASP A 247 -5.17 -22.10 -22.38
C ASP A 247 -5.57 -23.34 -23.21
N LEU A 248 -5.10 -24.50 -22.77
CA LEU A 248 -5.48 -25.79 -23.32
C LEU A 248 -6.71 -26.32 -22.58
N VAL A 249 -7.72 -26.69 -23.35
CA VAL A 249 -8.98 -27.20 -22.82
C VAL A 249 -9.46 -28.42 -23.60
N ARG A 250 -10.36 -29.16 -22.98
CA ARG A 250 -11.13 -30.23 -23.62
C ARG A 250 -12.62 -29.99 -23.40
N LEU A 251 -13.40 -30.07 -24.47
CA LEU A 251 -14.85 -30.00 -24.38
C LEU A 251 -15.42 -31.38 -24.04
N GLY A 252 -16.03 -31.50 -22.88
CA GLY A 252 -16.73 -32.71 -22.43
C GLY A 252 -18.02 -32.96 -23.20
N ALA A 253 -18.51 -34.19 -23.16
CA ALA A 253 -19.76 -34.59 -23.81
C ALA A 253 -21.01 -33.90 -23.21
N ASP A 254 -20.92 -33.42 -21.98
CA ASP A 254 -21.93 -32.65 -21.27
C ASP A 254 -21.91 -31.15 -21.63
N GLY A 255 -20.97 -30.75 -22.50
CA GLY A 255 -20.74 -29.38 -22.95
C GLY A 255 -19.95 -28.53 -21.96
N ASN A 256 -19.42 -29.10 -20.87
CA ASN A 256 -18.53 -28.37 -19.97
C ASN A 256 -17.09 -28.41 -20.50
N LEU A 257 -16.34 -27.33 -20.30
CA LEU A 257 -14.92 -27.29 -20.58
C LEU A 257 -14.10 -27.77 -19.39
N GLU A 258 -13.13 -28.64 -19.66
CA GLU A 258 -12.09 -29.05 -18.74
C GLU A 258 -10.81 -28.27 -19.04
N TYR A 259 -10.25 -27.62 -18.01
CA TYR A 259 -8.98 -26.92 -18.12
C TYR A 259 -7.80 -27.89 -17.94
N LEU A 260 -6.85 -27.87 -18.88
CA LEU A 260 -5.73 -28.81 -18.94
C LEU A 260 -4.36 -28.15 -18.75
N GLY A 261 -4.32 -26.83 -18.56
CA GLY A 261 -3.09 -26.07 -18.42
C GLY A 261 -2.90 -25.07 -19.55
N ARG A 262 -1.68 -24.56 -19.68
CA ARG A 262 -1.32 -23.55 -20.68
C ARG A 262 -0.50 -24.13 -21.82
N ASN A 263 -0.64 -23.53 -23.01
CA ASN A 263 0.20 -23.81 -24.16
C ASN A 263 1.46 -22.94 -24.23
N ASP A 264 1.56 -21.94 -23.34
CA ASP A 264 2.68 -21.02 -23.19
C ASP A 264 3.26 -21.11 -21.77
N ASN A 265 4.28 -20.28 -21.49
CA ASN A 265 5.03 -20.32 -20.23
C ASN A 265 4.38 -19.51 -19.10
N GLN A 266 3.20 -18.93 -19.29
CA GLN A 266 2.54 -18.18 -18.21
C GLN A 266 2.17 -19.12 -17.06
N LEU A 267 2.27 -18.61 -15.84
CA LEU A 267 1.98 -19.34 -14.61
C LEU A 267 0.75 -18.73 -13.95
N LYS A 268 -0.05 -19.58 -13.28
CA LYS A 268 -1.11 -19.15 -12.36
C LYS A 268 -0.72 -19.57 -10.96
N VAL A 269 -0.37 -18.61 -10.11
CA VAL A 269 0.10 -18.83 -8.73
C VAL A 269 -0.67 -17.88 -7.81
N SER A 270 -1.28 -18.40 -6.74
CA SER A 270 -2.00 -17.62 -5.72
C SER A 270 -3.10 -16.69 -6.27
N GLY A 271 -3.74 -17.06 -7.37
CA GLY A 271 -4.80 -16.28 -8.02
C GLY A 271 -4.28 -15.34 -9.10
N TYR A 272 -2.96 -15.22 -9.22
CA TYR A 272 -2.30 -14.26 -10.10
C TYR A 272 -1.82 -14.91 -11.39
N ARG A 273 -2.03 -14.20 -12.50
CA ARG A 273 -1.44 -14.53 -13.79
C ARG A 273 -0.05 -13.89 -13.86
N ILE A 274 0.97 -14.74 -13.82
CA ILE A 274 2.37 -14.34 -13.73
C ILE A 274 3.09 -14.76 -15.01
N GLU A 275 3.81 -13.83 -15.61
CA GLU A 275 4.70 -14.09 -16.74
C GLU A 275 6.12 -14.31 -16.19
N PRO A 276 6.66 -15.53 -16.22
CA PRO A 276 8.02 -15.80 -15.72
C PRO A 276 9.07 -14.90 -16.35
N GLY A 277 8.90 -14.57 -17.64
CA GLY A 277 9.78 -13.68 -18.38
C GLY A 277 9.94 -12.29 -17.73
N GLU A 278 8.94 -11.78 -17.02
CA GLU A 278 9.04 -10.52 -16.28
C GLU A 278 10.01 -10.64 -15.12
N ILE A 279 9.90 -11.73 -14.34
CA ILE A 279 10.79 -12.01 -13.22
C ILE A 279 12.20 -12.34 -13.73
N GLU A 280 12.30 -13.15 -14.79
CA GLU A 280 13.56 -13.53 -15.45
C GLU A 280 14.31 -12.31 -15.98
N ALA A 281 13.63 -11.36 -16.64
CA ALA A 281 14.25 -10.14 -17.15
C ALA A 281 14.77 -9.22 -16.03
N ARG A 282 14.07 -9.18 -14.89
CA ARG A 282 14.50 -8.41 -13.71
C ARG A 282 15.68 -9.07 -13.01
N LEU A 283 15.68 -10.41 -12.91
CA LEU A 283 16.82 -11.18 -12.44
C LEU A 283 18.05 -10.98 -13.33
N GLN A 284 17.87 -11.00 -14.65
CA GLN A 284 18.94 -10.75 -15.61
C GLN A 284 19.52 -9.33 -15.53
N ALA A 285 18.79 -8.38 -14.95
CA ALA A 285 19.26 -7.02 -14.73
C ALA A 285 20.07 -6.84 -13.43
N VAL A 286 20.25 -7.91 -12.65
CA VAL A 286 21.10 -7.92 -11.45
C VAL A 286 22.55 -8.18 -11.85
N ASP A 287 23.45 -7.31 -11.41
CA ASP A 287 24.89 -7.46 -11.66
C ASP A 287 25.39 -8.81 -11.14
N GLY A 288 25.99 -9.60 -12.05
CA GLY A 288 26.48 -10.94 -11.76
C GLY A 288 25.53 -12.08 -12.17
N VAL A 289 24.30 -11.81 -12.61
CA VAL A 289 23.42 -12.84 -13.21
C VAL A 289 23.71 -12.97 -14.71
N SER A 290 24.03 -14.18 -15.16
CA SER A 290 24.33 -14.50 -16.57
C SER A 290 23.19 -15.21 -17.29
N GLY A 291 22.21 -15.73 -16.56
CA GLY A 291 21.04 -16.41 -17.10
C GLY A 291 20.03 -16.69 -15.99
N ALA A 292 18.74 -16.66 -16.32
CA ALA A 292 17.65 -16.85 -15.36
C ALA A 292 16.47 -17.59 -16.01
N ALA A 293 15.79 -18.42 -15.24
CA ALA A 293 14.58 -19.12 -15.61
C ALA A 293 13.67 -19.27 -14.39
N VAL A 294 12.39 -18.94 -14.52
CA VAL A 294 11.42 -19.05 -13.42
C VAL A 294 10.35 -20.08 -13.79
N VAL A 295 10.04 -20.98 -12.84
CA VAL A 295 9.05 -22.05 -13.01
C VAL A 295 8.13 -22.12 -11.79
N ALA A 296 6.92 -22.64 -11.99
CA ALA A 296 6.07 -23.04 -10.88
C ALA A 296 6.30 -24.51 -10.54
N MET A 297 6.50 -24.82 -9.26
CA MET A 297 6.67 -26.19 -8.75
C MET A 297 5.55 -26.52 -7.76
N SER A 298 5.07 -27.75 -7.79
CA SER A 298 4.03 -28.21 -6.85
C SER A 298 4.68 -28.75 -5.58
N GLY A 299 4.37 -28.17 -4.42
CA GLY A 299 4.83 -28.65 -3.11
C GLY A 299 3.70 -28.60 -2.08
N GLY A 300 3.34 -29.75 -1.49
CA GLY A 300 2.34 -29.81 -0.41
C GLY A 300 0.90 -29.46 -0.79
N GLY A 301 0.56 -29.40 -2.09
CA GLY A 301 -0.79 -29.08 -2.58
C GLY A 301 -0.92 -27.73 -3.30
N ASP A 302 0.06 -26.83 -3.13
CA ASP A 302 0.09 -25.50 -3.74
C ASP A 302 1.22 -25.35 -4.80
N GLN A 303 1.03 -24.43 -5.75
CA GLN A 303 2.03 -24.02 -6.74
C GLN A 303 2.92 -22.92 -6.15
N ARG A 304 4.25 -23.04 -6.27
CA ARG A 304 5.24 -22.06 -5.77
C ARG A 304 6.17 -21.61 -6.88
N LEU A 305 6.63 -20.37 -6.85
CA LEU A 305 7.59 -19.86 -7.83
C LEU A 305 9.02 -20.19 -7.40
N VAL A 306 9.78 -20.82 -8.30
CA VAL A 306 11.21 -21.11 -8.10
C VAL A 306 12.00 -20.46 -9.23
N ALA A 307 12.97 -19.63 -8.86
CA ALA A 307 13.90 -18.99 -9.78
C ALA A 307 15.21 -19.76 -9.84
N PHE A 308 15.55 -20.24 -11.03
CA PHE A 308 16.87 -20.77 -11.34
C PHE A 308 17.70 -19.69 -12.00
N TYR A 309 18.94 -19.52 -11.57
CA TYR A 309 19.84 -18.55 -12.17
C TYR A 309 21.27 -19.07 -12.25
N THR A 310 22.08 -18.45 -13.09
CA THR A 310 23.49 -18.76 -13.34
C THR A 310 24.31 -17.49 -13.20
N GLY A 311 25.58 -17.59 -12.81
CA GLY A 311 26.49 -16.44 -12.65
C GLY A 311 27.10 -16.36 -11.26
N ALA A 312 27.55 -15.16 -10.89
CA ALA A 312 28.24 -14.87 -9.63
C ALA A 312 27.42 -13.97 -8.67
N ALA A 313 26.21 -13.57 -9.06
CA ALA A 313 25.32 -12.83 -8.17
C ALA A 313 24.93 -13.69 -6.97
N THR A 314 24.75 -13.06 -5.81
CA THR A 314 24.27 -13.75 -4.62
C THR A 314 22.74 -13.84 -4.61
N VAL A 315 22.19 -14.78 -3.84
CA VAL A 315 20.74 -14.93 -3.68
C VAL A 315 20.13 -13.66 -3.08
N GLU A 316 20.82 -13.02 -2.15
CA GLU A 316 20.37 -11.81 -1.45
C GLU A 316 20.25 -10.63 -2.42
N ALA A 317 21.24 -10.45 -3.29
CA ALA A 317 21.21 -9.41 -4.32
C ALA A 317 20.05 -9.64 -5.31
N CYS A 318 19.82 -10.90 -5.71
CA CYS A 318 18.69 -11.26 -6.57
C CYS A 318 17.35 -10.98 -5.89
N ASN A 319 17.17 -11.41 -4.64
CA ASN A 319 15.92 -11.24 -3.90
C ASN A 319 15.61 -9.75 -3.61
N ALA A 320 16.61 -8.98 -3.17
CA ALA A 320 16.45 -7.54 -2.91
C ALA A 320 16.09 -6.76 -4.18
N ALA A 321 16.70 -7.12 -5.32
CA ALA A 321 16.41 -6.49 -6.61
C ALA A 321 14.98 -6.79 -7.12
N LEU A 322 14.45 -7.98 -6.83
CA LEU A 322 13.07 -8.32 -7.18
C LEU A 322 12.07 -7.69 -6.19
N THR A 323 12.29 -7.83 -4.88
CA THR A 323 11.39 -7.31 -3.83
C THR A 323 11.21 -5.79 -3.90
N SER A 324 12.26 -5.05 -4.29
CA SER A 324 12.18 -3.59 -4.43
C SER A 324 11.34 -3.10 -5.62
N ARG A 325 11.02 -3.98 -6.58
CA ARG A 325 10.46 -3.59 -7.90
C ARG A 325 9.27 -4.41 -8.35
N LEU A 326 9.04 -5.58 -7.75
CA LEU A 326 7.94 -6.48 -8.06
C LEU A 326 6.99 -6.58 -6.87
N PRO A 327 5.68 -6.74 -7.12
CA PRO A 327 4.73 -7.09 -6.07
C PRO A 327 5.12 -8.41 -5.37
N PRO A 328 4.80 -8.58 -4.07
CA PRO A 328 5.21 -9.77 -3.30
C PRO A 328 4.86 -11.11 -3.97
N TYR A 329 3.72 -11.20 -4.65
CA TYR A 329 3.28 -12.43 -5.31
C TYR A 329 4.08 -12.81 -6.58
N MET A 330 4.90 -11.90 -7.12
CA MET A 330 5.81 -12.18 -8.24
C MET A 330 7.23 -12.48 -7.78
N VAL A 331 7.55 -12.29 -6.50
CA VAL A 331 8.87 -12.61 -5.97
C VAL A 331 8.95 -14.14 -5.78
N PRO A 332 9.94 -14.82 -6.40
CA PRO A 332 10.11 -16.27 -6.24
C PRO A 332 10.28 -16.68 -4.78
N ASP A 333 9.60 -17.76 -4.38
CA ASP A 333 9.73 -18.33 -3.04
C ASP A 333 11.13 -18.90 -2.80
N ARG A 334 11.82 -19.33 -3.87
CA ARG A 334 13.18 -19.88 -3.81
C ARG A 334 14.05 -19.46 -4.99
N PHE A 335 15.34 -19.33 -4.72
CA PHE A 335 16.38 -19.08 -5.72
C PHE A 335 17.38 -20.23 -5.72
N VAL A 336 17.71 -20.74 -6.90
CA VAL A 336 18.61 -21.89 -7.08
C VAL A 336 19.71 -21.51 -8.06
N LEU A 337 20.95 -21.38 -7.56
CA LEU A 337 22.12 -21.20 -8.41
C LEU A 337 22.43 -22.49 -9.16
N ARG A 338 22.76 -22.37 -10.44
CA ARG A 338 23.14 -23.48 -11.31
C ARG A 338 24.42 -23.12 -12.04
N ASP A 339 25.24 -24.13 -12.32
CA ASP A 339 26.38 -24.00 -13.23
C ASP A 339 25.90 -23.69 -14.67
N SER A 340 24.76 -24.27 -15.04
CA SER A 340 24.10 -24.04 -16.33
C SER A 340 22.60 -24.34 -16.25
N LEU A 341 21.80 -23.61 -17.03
CA LEU A 341 20.39 -23.93 -17.25
C LEU A 341 20.28 -25.09 -18.26
N PRO A 342 19.45 -26.12 -18.01
CA PRO A 342 19.24 -27.20 -18.95
C PRO A 342 18.59 -26.65 -20.22
N LEU A 343 19.05 -27.11 -21.38
CA LEU A 343 18.53 -26.70 -22.69
C LEU A 343 17.83 -27.89 -23.37
N THR A 344 16.75 -27.59 -24.09
CA THR A 344 16.09 -28.50 -25.03
C THR A 344 16.95 -28.70 -26.28
N ALA A 345 16.60 -29.66 -27.13
CA ALA A 345 17.26 -29.89 -28.43
C ALA A 345 17.23 -28.69 -29.41
N ASN A 346 16.48 -27.63 -29.08
CA ASN A 346 16.40 -26.38 -29.84
C ASN A 346 17.11 -25.21 -29.14
N ASP A 347 18.06 -25.48 -28.24
CA ASP A 347 18.84 -24.49 -27.48
C ASP A 347 18.00 -23.53 -26.61
N LYS A 348 16.75 -23.88 -26.30
CA LYS A 348 15.89 -23.14 -25.36
C LYS A 348 15.94 -23.76 -23.97
N VAL A 349 15.84 -22.96 -22.91
CA VAL A 349 15.77 -23.47 -21.52
C VAL A 349 14.65 -24.50 -21.35
N ASP A 350 15.01 -25.69 -20.90
CA ASP A 350 14.12 -26.79 -20.58
C ASP A 350 13.50 -26.60 -19.20
N ARG A 351 12.39 -25.86 -19.17
CA ARG A 351 11.61 -25.59 -17.95
C ARG A 351 10.93 -26.85 -17.39
N GLY A 352 10.66 -27.86 -18.23
CA GLY A 352 10.10 -29.14 -17.78
C GLY A 352 11.11 -29.92 -16.96
N ALA A 353 12.36 -29.97 -17.43
CA ALA A 353 13.46 -30.54 -16.67
C ALA A 353 13.65 -29.80 -15.32
N LEU A 354 13.64 -28.47 -15.32
CA LEU A 354 13.73 -27.66 -14.10
C LEU A 354 12.58 -27.92 -13.11
N ALA A 355 11.34 -27.96 -13.61
CA ALA A 355 10.15 -28.19 -12.78
C ALA A 355 10.04 -29.63 -12.24
N SER A 356 10.83 -30.57 -12.78
CA SER A 356 10.93 -31.96 -12.31
C SER A 356 12.05 -32.20 -11.30
N LEU A 357 12.88 -31.19 -11.01
CA LEU A 357 13.99 -31.33 -10.08
C LEU A 357 13.48 -31.51 -8.65
N ASP A 358 14.08 -32.48 -7.94
CA ASP A 358 13.91 -32.59 -6.50
C ASP A 358 14.77 -31.54 -5.80
N ILE A 359 14.14 -30.41 -5.47
CA ILE A 359 14.80 -29.29 -4.81
C ILE A 359 15.32 -29.70 -3.42
N ALA A 360 14.63 -30.60 -2.71
CA ALA A 360 15.06 -31.06 -1.38
C ALA A 360 16.35 -31.90 -1.48
N ALA A 361 16.44 -32.78 -2.49
CA ALA A 361 17.67 -33.52 -2.76
C ALA A 361 18.84 -32.62 -3.20
N ILE A 362 18.58 -31.56 -3.97
CA ILE A 362 19.60 -30.58 -4.38
C ILE A 362 20.12 -29.78 -3.19
N ILE A 363 19.27 -29.48 -2.20
CA ILE A 363 19.64 -28.80 -0.95
C ILE A 363 20.53 -29.70 -0.07
N MET A 364 20.24 -31.00 0.01
CA MET A 364 21.03 -31.95 0.82
C MET A 364 22.43 -32.23 0.26
N ASP A 365 22.69 -31.97 -1.03
CA ASP A 365 23.94 -32.31 -1.72
C ASP A 365 25.05 -31.23 -1.58
N GLY A 366 24.82 -30.14 -0.85
CA GLY A 366 25.88 -29.23 -0.35
C GLY A 366 26.72 -28.49 -1.40
N ARG A 367 26.21 -28.25 -2.62
CA ARG A 367 26.95 -27.48 -3.63
C ARG A 367 27.02 -25.98 -3.28
N PRO A 368 28.16 -25.30 -3.48
CA PRO A 368 28.30 -23.87 -3.20
C PRO A 368 27.39 -23.09 -4.17
N GLY A 369 26.37 -22.43 -3.63
CA GLY A 369 25.35 -21.71 -4.41
C GLY A 369 23.90 -21.94 -3.97
N VAL A 370 23.66 -22.88 -3.06
CA VAL A 370 22.36 -23.06 -2.41
C VAL A 370 22.46 -22.51 -1.00
N ALA A 371 22.15 -21.22 -0.83
CA ALA A 371 21.92 -20.65 0.48
C ALA A 371 20.42 -20.78 0.81
N LEU A 372 20.09 -21.70 1.72
CA LEU A 372 19.21 -21.32 2.82
C LEU A 372 20.14 -20.58 3.78
N ASP A 373 20.07 -19.25 3.87
CA ASP A 373 20.14 -18.63 5.19
C ASP A 373 19.95 -17.11 5.14
N GLN A 374 19.05 -16.63 5.98
CA GLN A 374 19.29 -15.42 6.76
C GLN A 374 19.80 -15.86 8.14
N SER A 375 21.06 -16.26 8.24
CA SER A 375 21.77 -16.21 9.51
C SER A 375 22.77 -15.08 9.44
N ILE A 376 22.46 -14.01 10.15
CA ILE A 376 23.51 -13.14 10.65
C ILE A 376 24.37 -14.05 11.52
N ALA A 377 25.58 -14.35 11.07
CA ALA A 377 26.63 -14.86 11.93
C ALA A 377 26.85 -13.84 13.06
N ARG A 378 26.11 -13.97 14.15
CA ARG A 378 26.47 -13.37 15.42
C ARG A 378 27.58 -14.24 15.99
N GLU A 379 28.78 -13.68 16.06
CA GLU A 379 29.87 -14.25 16.83
C GLU A 379 29.38 -14.59 18.24
N SER A 380 29.80 -15.76 18.68
CA SER A 380 29.47 -16.42 19.94
C SER A 380 29.53 -15.46 21.13
N GLY A 381 28.36 -14.99 21.55
CA GLY A 381 28.14 -14.26 22.79
C GLY A 381 26.86 -14.77 23.43
N GLU A 382 27.00 -15.46 24.57
CA GLU A 382 25.99 -15.96 25.51
C GLU A 382 24.52 -15.83 25.06
N GLU A 383 23.93 -16.90 24.53
CA GLU A 383 22.54 -16.97 24.10
C GLU A 383 21.57 -16.68 25.26
N GLU A 384 20.82 -15.59 25.13
CA GLU A 384 19.62 -15.34 25.92
C GLU A 384 18.55 -16.35 25.46
N LEU A 385 18.32 -17.39 26.27
CA LEU A 385 17.36 -18.44 25.97
C LEU A 385 15.94 -17.92 26.19
N ALA A 386 15.08 -18.06 25.18
CA ALA A 386 13.65 -17.80 25.30
C ALA A 386 13.01 -18.70 26.39
N ASP A 387 11.90 -18.24 26.95
CA ASP A 387 11.10 -19.00 27.93
C ASP A 387 10.81 -20.42 27.39
N PRO A 388 11.32 -21.48 28.05
CA PRO A 388 11.27 -22.85 27.53
C PRO A 388 9.84 -23.35 27.26
N GLU A 389 8.86 -22.92 28.05
CA GLU A 389 7.47 -23.34 27.86
C GLU A 389 6.84 -22.70 26.61
N LYS A 390 7.16 -21.43 26.36
CA LYS A 390 6.65 -20.70 25.18
C LYS A 390 7.34 -21.13 23.90
N LEU A 391 8.64 -21.42 23.98
CA LEU A 391 9.42 -21.97 22.87
C LEU A 391 8.88 -23.33 22.43
N GLU A 392 8.59 -24.25 23.35
CA GLU A 392 8.04 -25.57 22.99
C GLU A 392 6.63 -25.46 22.36
N ALA A 393 5.81 -24.52 22.85
CA ALA A 393 4.52 -24.22 22.23
C ALA A 393 4.68 -23.66 20.80
N LEU A 394 5.65 -22.77 20.57
CA LEU A 394 5.98 -22.25 19.24
C LEU A 394 6.44 -23.37 18.29
N ILE A 395 7.36 -24.23 18.73
CA ILE A 395 7.83 -25.40 17.96
C ILE A 395 6.65 -26.30 17.59
N THR A 396 5.75 -26.57 18.54
CA THR A 396 4.55 -27.38 18.29
C THR A 396 3.65 -26.75 17.22
N ILE A 397 3.45 -25.44 17.25
CA ILE A 397 2.66 -24.73 16.24
C ILE A 397 3.38 -24.78 14.88
N TRP A 398 4.71 -24.63 14.85
CA TRP A 398 5.55 -24.78 13.66
C TRP A 398 5.38 -26.16 13.00
N ARG A 399 5.59 -27.25 13.76
CA ARG A 399 5.42 -28.64 13.29
C ARG A 399 4.06 -28.84 12.64
N ASN A 400 3.01 -28.32 13.28
CA ASN A 400 1.64 -28.48 12.78
C ASN A 400 1.33 -27.66 11.52
N VAL A 401 1.98 -26.51 11.31
CA VAL A 401 1.78 -25.67 10.12
C VAL A 401 2.61 -26.17 8.95
N LEU A 402 3.85 -26.58 9.21
CA LEU A 402 4.78 -27.08 8.20
C LEU A 402 4.53 -28.55 7.84
N GLN A 403 3.81 -29.29 8.68
CA GLN A 403 3.65 -30.76 8.59
C GLN A 403 5.00 -31.50 8.65
N GLU A 404 5.95 -30.95 9.40
CA GLU A 404 7.28 -31.53 9.64
C GLU A 404 7.43 -31.87 11.12
N GLU A 405 7.53 -33.16 11.46
CA GLU A 405 7.67 -33.60 12.86
C GLU A 405 9.04 -33.26 13.46
N ASP A 406 10.07 -33.14 12.62
CA ASP A 406 11.46 -32.87 13.03
C ASP A 406 11.78 -31.38 13.25
N ALA A 407 10.80 -30.48 13.06
CA ALA A 407 11.03 -29.06 13.31
C ALA A 407 11.41 -28.80 14.78
N GLY A 408 12.47 -28.05 15.00
CA GLY A 408 13.04 -27.67 16.30
C GLY A 408 13.14 -26.16 16.48
N ALA A 409 13.82 -25.71 17.53
CA ALA A 409 13.90 -24.31 17.95
C ALA A 409 14.43 -23.38 16.84
N ASP A 410 15.38 -23.86 16.04
CA ASP A 410 16.03 -23.09 14.98
C ASP A 410 15.50 -23.42 13.58
N THR A 411 14.38 -24.14 13.49
CA THR A 411 13.80 -24.48 12.19
C THR A 411 13.18 -23.24 11.55
N ASP A 412 13.87 -22.70 10.56
CA ASP A 412 13.38 -21.57 9.77
C ASP A 412 12.10 -21.96 9.02
N PHE A 413 11.07 -21.13 9.18
CA PHE A 413 9.73 -21.34 8.66
C PHE A 413 9.71 -21.43 7.14
N PHE A 414 10.43 -20.56 6.45
CA PHE A 414 10.44 -20.50 5.00
C PHE A 414 11.38 -21.56 4.39
N ALA A 415 12.51 -21.79 5.06
CA ALA A 415 13.46 -22.87 4.82
C ALA A 415 12.79 -24.25 4.80
N ALA A 416 12.01 -24.55 5.85
CA ALA A 416 11.21 -25.76 6.00
C ALA A 416 9.97 -25.80 5.09
N GLY A 417 9.86 -24.88 4.13
CA GLY A 417 8.81 -24.90 3.13
C GLY A 417 7.51 -24.22 3.57
N GLY A 418 7.54 -23.33 4.54
CA GLY A 418 6.47 -22.38 4.83
C GLY A 418 6.23 -21.43 3.64
N THR A 419 4.97 -21.13 3.37
CA THR A 419 4.53 -20.20 2.31
C THR A 419 3.94 -18.93 2.92
N SER A 420 3.63 -17.90 2.14
CA SER A 420 2.86 -16.76 2.66
C SER A 420 1.51 -17.20 3.24
N LEU A 421 0.90 -18.23 2.65
CA LEU A 421 -0.31 -18.87 3.16
C LEU A 421 -0.06 -19.62 4.48
N GLY A 422 1.07 -20.33 4.57
CA GLY A 422 1.53 -20.96 5.81
C GLY A 422 1.82 -19.93 6.89
N ALA A 423 2.43 -18.80 6.55
CA ALA A 423 2.73 -17.71 7.46
C ALA A 423 1.43 -17.10 8.02
N ILE A 424 0.46 -16.84 7.14
CA ILE A 424 -0.91 -16.44 7.54
C ILE A 424 -1.50 -17.46 8.52
N ARG A 425 -1.44 -18.77 8.22
CA ARG A 425 -1.90 -19.84 9.15
C ARG A 425 -1.13 -19.84 10.47
N LEU A 426 0.18 -19.64 10.43
CA LEU A 426 1.05 -19.60 11.59
C LEU A 426 0.65 -18.43 12.49
N ILE A 427 0.60 -17.23 11.94
CA ILE A 427 0.20 -15.99 12.62
C ILE A 427 -1.18 -16.15 13.26
N ALA A 428 -2.15 -16.70 12.52
CA ALA A 428 -3.49 -16.95 13.05
C ALA A 428 -3.49 -17.92 14.24
N ARG A 429 -2.68 -18.99 14.20
CA ARG A 429 -2.54 -19.95 15.30
C ARG A 429 -1.82 -19.35 16.51
N LEU A 430 -0.79 -18.54 16.28
CA LEU A 430 -0.07 -17.82 17.32
C LEU A 430 -0.98 -16.83 18.06
N LYS A 431 -1.77 -16.05 17.32
CA LYS A 431 -2.78 -15.16 17.89
C LYS A 431 -3.78 -15.91 18.75
N ARG A 432 -4.26 -17.07 18.28
CA ARG A 432 -5.21 -17.89 19.03
C ARG A 432 -4.60 -18.50 20.31
N HIS A 433 -3.35 -18.93 20.25
CA HIS A 433 -2.70 -19.64 21.35
C HIS A 433 -2.17 -18.67 22.43
N PHE A 434 -1.54 -17.57 22.02
CA PHE A 434 -0.87 -16.63 22.91
C PHE A 434 -1.61 -15.31 23.12
N GLY A 435 -2.68 -15.04 22.36
CA GLY A 435 -3.45 -13.78 22.43
C GLY A 435 -2.72 -12.57 21.82
N GLN A 436 -1.51 -12.73 21.30
CA GLN A 436 -0.72 -11.68 20.67
C GLN A 436 -0.73 -11.82 19.15
N THR A 437 -0.90 -10.71 18.44
CA THR A 437 -0.82 -10.68 16.97
C THR A 437 0.59 -10.26 16.59
N ILE A 438 1.24 -11.05 15.74
CA ILE A 438 2.50 -10.68 15.08
C ILE A 438 2.20 -10.29 13.63
N GLU A 439 3.02 -9.44 13.05
CA GLU A 439 2.94 -9.12 11.64
C GLU A 439 3.74 -10.14 10.80
N TYR A 440 3.43 -10.21 9.51
CA TYR A 440 4.21 -11.02 8.57
C TYR A 440 5.69 -10.58 8.55
N ALA A 441 5.93 -9.27 8.71
CA ALA A 441 7.28 -8.72 8.80
C ALA A 441 8.07 -9.30 9.98
N ASP A 442 7.43 -9.49 11.14
CA ASP A 442 8.08 -10.07 12.32
C ASP A 442 8.48 -11.53 12.08
N LEU A 443 7.62 -12.31 11.42
CA LEU A 443 7.95 -13.68 11.01
C LEU A 443 9.05 -13.72 9.95
N ALA A 444 9.07 -12.75 9.02
CA ALA A 444 10.11 -12.64 8.00
C ALA A 444 11.47 -12.24 8.58
N LEU A 445 11.48 -11.42 9.64
CA LEU A 445 12.69 -10.98 10.33
C LEU A 445 13.21 -12.02 11.32
N SER A 446 12.30 -12.78 11.94
CA SER A 446 12.59 -13.80 12.94
C SER A 446 11.93 -15.13 12.53
N PRO A 447 12.45 -15.81 11.51
CA PRO A 447 11.78 -16.94 10.86
C PRO A 447 11.91 -18.26 11.63
N THR A 448 12.53 -18.32 12.80
CA THR A 448 12.65 -19.54 13.62
C THR A 448 11.78 -19.46 14.87
N PRO A 449 11.33 -20.59 15.45
CA PRO A 449 10.65 -20.58 16.75
C PRO A 449 11.43 -19.84 17.84
N GLN A 450 12.76 -20.00 17.90
CA GLN A 450 13.64 -19.32 18.85
C GLN A 450 13.68 -17.81 18.60
N GLY A 451 13.93 -17.39 17.36
CA GLY A 451 14.00 -15.96 17.00
C GLY A 451 12.66 -15.27 17.22
N LEU A 452 11.57 -15.95 16.88
CA LEU A 452 10.23 -15.43 17.10
C LEU A 452 9.86 -15.41 18.59
N ALA A 453 10.29 -16.40 19.38
CA ALA A 453 10.09 -16.38 20.83
C ALA A 453 10.77 -15.18 21.49
N LEU A 454 11.99 -14.83 21.06
CA LEU A 454 12.71 -13.65 21.54
C LEU A 454 12.04 -12.34 21.10
N THR A 455 11.37 -12.36 19.93
CA THR A 455 10.64 -11.19 19.40
C THR A 455 9.28 -11.01 20.09
N MET A 456 8.55 -12.10 20.33
CA MET A 456 7.21 -12.11 20.95
C MET A 456 7.26 -11.99 22.47
N PHE A 457 8.32 -12.52 23.09
CA PHE A 457 8.48 -12.58 24.53
C PHE A 457 9.86 -12.04 24.94
N PRO A 458 10.19 -10.77 24.62
CA PRO A 458 11.46 -10.20 25.01
C PRO A 458 11.60 -10.31 26.53
N ALA A 459 12.75 -10.81 27.00
CA ALA A 459 13.08 -10.80 28.42
C ALA A 459 13.02 -9.36 28.92
N GLN A 460 12.31 -9.11 30.03
CA GLN A 460 12.28 -7.76 30.61
C GLN A 460 13.68 -7.38 31.08
N PRO A 461 14.35 -6.39 30.47
CA PRO A 461 15.60 -5.90 31.01
C PRO A 461 15.29 -5.07 32.26
N ALA A 462 16.25 -5.02 33.18
CA ALA A 462 16.21 -4.08 34.30
C ALA A 462 15.93 -2.66 33.78
N ALA A 463 15.05 -1.92 34.47
CA ALA A 463 14.57 -0.62 34.00
C ALA A 463 15.74 0.33 33.66
N PRO A 464 15.78 0.95 32.46
CA PRO A 464 16.85 1.86 32.08
C PRO A 464 16.95 3.03 33.07
N ALA A 465 18.18 3.46 33.40
CA ALA A 465 18.44 4.54 34.36
C ALA A 465 17.73 5.86 33.99
N ASP A 466 17.57 6.14 32.70
CA ASP A 466 16.97 7.37 32.18
C ASP A 466 15.44 7.33 32.07
N LEU A 467 14.80 6.18 32.35
CA LEU A 467 13.34 6.03 32.24
C LEU A 467 12.55 7.08 33.05
N PRO A 468 12.91 7.41 34.31
CA PRO A 468 12.18 8.44 35.05
C PRO A 468 12.21 9.82 34.37
N LEU A 469 13.35 10.19 33.76
CA LEU A 469 13.50 11.46 33.05
C LEU A 469 12.68 11.50 31.76
N VAL A 470 12.75 10.43 30.96
CA VAL A 470 12.01 10.33 29.70
C VAL A 470 10.50 10.35 29.97
N LEU A 471 10.03 9.60 30.98
CA LEU A 471 8.63 9.53 31.34
C LEU A 471 8.08 10.88 31.82
N ASP A 472 8.85 11.64 32.61
CA ASP A 472 8.45 12.97 33.07
C ASP A 472 8.31 13.96 31.89
N LEU A 473 9.23 13.89 30.92
CA LEU A 473 9.16 14.70 29.70
C LEU A 473 7.97 14.33 28.81
N TYR A 474 7.62 13.04 28.70
CA TYR A 474 6.42 12.58 28.00
C TYR A 474 5.16 13.17 28.63
N ARG A 475 5.01 13.01 29.96
CA ARG A 475 3.88 13.55 30.73
C ARG A 475 3.74 15.06 30.56
N THR A 476 4.86 15.78 30.58
CA THR A 476 4.89 17.24 30.42
C THR A 476 4.52 17.70 29.01
N ILE A 477 4.98 16.98 27.97
CA ILE A 477 4.76 17.40 26.57
C ILE A 477 3.37 17.04 26.08
N LEU A 478 2.83 15.92 26.56
CA LEU A 478 1.50 15.43 26.19
C LEU A 478 0.41 15.82 27.19
N ASP A 479 0.75 16.59 28.23
CA ASP A 479 -0.17 17.02 29.29
C ASP A 479 -0.99 15.87 29.90
N THR A 480 -0.34 14.71 30.09
CA THR A 480 -0.98 13.46 30.50
C THR A 480 -0.22 12.87 31.71
N PRO A 481 -0.53 13.30 32.94
CA PRO A 481 0.26 12.95 34.14
C PRO A 481 0.15 11.48 34.56
N GLU A 482 -0.92 10.78 34.14
CA GLU A 482 -1.17 9.37 34.49
C GLU A 482 -0.45 8.36 33.57
N MET A 483 0.23 8.84 32.53
CA MET A 483 0.93 8.01 31.55
C MET A 483 2.00 7.12 32.21
N ASP A 484 2.08 5.85 31.83
CA ASP A 484 3.12 4.93 32.27
C ASP A 484 4.30 4.85 31.28
N GLY A 485 5.33 4.08 31.62
CA GLY A 485 6.55 3.96 30.81
C GLY A 485 6.35 3.26 29.47
N ASP A 486 5.24 2.53 29.30
CA ASP A 486 4.96 1.64 28.18
C ASP A 486 3.85 2.17 27.26
N THR A 487 3.27 3.32 27.60
CA THR A 487 2.32 4.04 26.78
C THR A 487 2.99 4.56 25.50
N ASP A 488 2.39 4.29 24.35
CA ASP A 488 2.85 4.78 23.05
C ASP A 488 2.65 6.30 22.93
N PHE A 489 3.73 7.01 22.58
CA PHE A 489 3.76 8.47 22.47
C PHE A 489 2.72 9.02 21.49
N PHE A 490 2.54 8.35 20.35
CA PHE A 490 1.67 8.80 19.27
C PHE A 490 0.21 8.43 19.52
N GLU A 491 -0.05 7.25 20.10
CA GLU A 491 -1.40 6.87 20.53
C GLU A 491 -1.92 7.76 21.67
N ALA A 492 -1.03 8.24 22.52
CA ALA A 492 -1.36 9.24 23.55
C ALA A 492 -1.52 10.67 23.01
N GLY A 493 -1.65 10.85 21.69
CA GLY A 493 -1.85 12.16 21.05
C GLY A 493 -0.57 12.92 20.71
N GLY A 494 0.59 12.25 20.76
CA GLY A 494 1.86 12.80 20.32
C GLY A 494 1.89 13.07 18.82
N THR A 495 2.36 14.26 18.45
CA THR A 495 2.61 14.65 17.04
C THR A 495 4.11 14.71 16.77
N SER A 496 4.50 14.81 15.50
CA SER A 496 5.91 15.04 15.12
C SER A 496 6.49 16.31 15.76
N LEU A 497 5.66 17.35 15.99
CA LEU A 497 6.09 18.56 16.70
C LEU A 497 6.35 18.28 18.19
N ASN A 498 5.51 17.46 18.82
CA ASN A 498 5.73 17.01 20.20
C ASN A 498 7.01 16.18 20.30
N ALA A 499 7.27 15.30 19.32
CA ALA A 499 8.51 14.51 19.25
C ALA A 499 9.75 15.41 19.09
N ILE A 500 9.70 16.44 18.24
CA ILE A 500 10.81 17.41 18.08
C ILE A 500 11.07 18.16 19.39
N ARG A 501 10.01 18.62 20.08
CA ARG A 501 10.13 19.29 21.38
C ARG A 501 10.71 18.36 22.45
N LEU A 502 10.31 17.10 22.43
CA LEU A 502 10.78 16.05 23.34
C LEU A 502 12.27 15.80 23.14
N VAL A 503 12.72 15.60 21.89
CA VAL A 503 14.15 15.43 21.58
C VAL A 503 14.96 16.66 22.00
N ALA A 504 14.47 17.86 21.75
CA ALA A 504 15.17 19.08 22.16
C ALA A 504 15.33 19.18 23.69
N ARG A 505 14.33 18.73 24.47
CA ARG A 505 14.41 18.68 25.94
C ARG A 505 15.28 17.54 26.44
N LEU A 506 15.24 16.37 25.80
CA LEU A 506 16.11 15.23 26.12
C LEU A 506 17.58 15.59 25.93
N ARG A 507 17.94 16.25 24.82
CA ARG A 507 19.32 16.77 24.59
C ARG A 507 19.79 17.67 25.72
N ARG A 508 18.92 18.55 26.21
CA ARG A 508 19.22 19.45 27.33
C ARG A 508 19.30 18.70 28.67
N GLY A 509 18.39 17.76 28.92
CA GLY A 509 18.32 17.02 30.19
C GLY A 509 19.45 16.01 30.37
N LEU A 510 19.93 15.41 29.28
CA LEU A 510 20.97 14.38 29.28
C LEU A 510 22.37 14.94 28.98
N GLY A 511 22.48 16.16 28.45
CA GLY A 511 23.77 16.77 28.10
C GLY A 511 24.51 16.08 26.96
N GLN A 512 23.82 15.27 26.14
CA GLN A 512 24.38 14.52 25.01
C GLN A 512 23.53 14.72 23.74
N GLU A 513 24.12 14.41 22.58
CA GLU A 513 23.34 14.36 21.34
C GLU A 513 22.32 13.22 21.40
N VAL A 514 21.10 13.51 20.99
CA VAL A 514 19.99 12.55 20.90
C VAL A 514 19.46 12.59 19.47
N PRO A 515 19.40 11.47 18.74
CA PRO A 515 18.87 11.41 17.38
C PRO A 515 17.44 11.98 17.27
N ALA A 516 17.14 12.63 16.14
CA ALA A 516 15.83 13.27 15.93
C ALA A 516 14.68 12.25 15.79
N ASP A 517 15.00 11.03 15.40
CA ASP A 517 14.08 9.91 15.17
C ASP A 517 13.93 8.98 16.37
N ILE A 518 14.65 9.20 17.47
CA ILE A 518 14.67 8.29 18.63
C ILE A 518 13.27 8.02 19.19
N VAL A 519 12.36 9.00 19.10
CA VAL A 519 10.96 8.88 19.56
C VAL A 519 10.16 7.95 18.64
N HIS A 520 10.45 7.94 17.34
CA HIS A 520 9.80 7.02 16.39
C HIS A 520 10.35 5.59 16.53
N GLY A 521 11.65 5.45 16.81
CA GLY A 521 12.25 4.15 17.06
C GLY A 521 11.84 3.55 18.41
N GLY A 522 11.75 4.38 19.46
CA GLY A 522 11.46 3.91 20.82
C GLY A 522 9.97 3.84 21.15
N ARG A 523 9.16 4.75 20.59
CA ARG A 523 7.70 4.93 20.74
C ARG A 523 7.18 5.14 22.17
N THR A 524 7.67 4.40 23.15
CA THR A 524 7.33 4.51 24.57
C THR A 524 8.47 5.18 25.35
N ALA A 525 8.19 5.70 26.54
CA ALA A 525 9.23 6.29 27.38
C ALA A 525 10.31 5.26 27.75
N ARG A 526 9.92 3.99 27.95
CA ARG A 526 10.83 2.86 28.18
C ARG A 526 11.65 2.53 26.94
N GLY A 527 11.03 2.47 25.77
CA GLY A 527 11.74 2.21 24.51
C GLY A 527 12.75 3.30 24.19
N VAL A 528 12.39 4.57 24.37
CA VAL A 528 13.32 5.70 24.20
C VAL A 528 14.46 5.65 25.22
N ALA A 529 14.19 5.36 26.49
CA ALA A 529 15.23 5.23 27.51
C ALA A 529 16.18 4.04 27.23
N ALA A 530 15.66 2.94 26.68
CA ALA A 530 16.46 1.80 26.26
C ALA A 530 17.37 2.15 25.06
N LEU A 531 16.87 2.88 24.07
CA LEU A 531 17.67 3.35 22.93
C LEU A 531 18.78 4.33 23.34
N ILE A 532 18.53 5.16 24.36
CA ILE A 532 19.54 6.03 24.96
C ILE A 532 20.63 5.18 25.66
N ALA A 533 20.21 4.19 26.45
CA ALA A 533 21.13 3.32 27.19
C ALA A 533 21.99 2.41 26.29
N GLN A 534 21.47 2.04 25.11
CA GLN A 534 22.18 1.20 24.12
C GLN A 534 23.28 1.95 23.34
N GLY A 535 23.52 3.24 23.62
CA GLY A 535 24.63 3.98 23.00
C GLY A 535 24.37 4.47 21.58
N ASN A 536 23.11 4.49 21.12
CA ASN A 536 22.72 5.18 19.88
C ASN A 536 22.82 6.72 20.00
N CYS A 537 23.19 7.22 21.18
CA CYS A 537 23.72 8.56 21.38
C CYS A 537 25.26 8.47 21.24
N ALA A 538 25.83 8.94 20.13
CA ALA A 538 27.27 8.86 19.91
C ALA A 538 28.06 9.50 21.06
N ALA A 539 29.02 8.77 21.63
CA ALA A 539 30.03 9.33 22.51
C ALA A 539 30.77 10.46 21.75
N GLY A 540 30.75 11.66 22.32
CA GLY A 540 31.25 12.86 21.69
C GLY A 540 32.65 12.69 21.11
N THR A 541 32.79 12.99 19.82
CA THR A 541 34.08 13.35 19.26
C THR A 541 34.23 14.88 19.37
N ALA A 542 35.29 15.28 20.06
CA ALA A 542 35.79 16.62 20.34
C ALA A 542 34.98 17.50 21.34
N PRO A 543 35.59 17.86 22.50
CA PRO A 543 35.09 18.97 23.32
C PRO A 543 35.33 20.27 22.54
N GLY A 544 34.33 20.70 21.77
CA GLY A 544 34.48 21.86 20.89
C GLY A 544 33.23 22.36 20.17
N SER A 545 32.09 21.67 20.24
CA SER A 545 30.82 22.28 19.85
C SER A 545 29.69 21.77 20.74
N THR A 546 29.60 22.35 21.93
CA THR A 546 28.26 22.76 22.37
C THR A 546 27.60 23.39 21.15
N VAL A 547 26.50 22.82 20.64
CA VAL A 547 25.53 23.66 19.94
C VAL A 547 24.94 24.54 21.02
N ASP A 548 25.74 25.52 21.44
CA ASP A 548 25.22 26.77 21.92
C ASP A 548 24.41 27.28 20.74
N LEU A 549 23.09 27.04 20.76
CA LEU A 549 22.14 27.94 20.11
C LEU A 549 22.21 29.27 20.87
N GLY A 550 23.41 29.83 20.95
CA GLY A 550 23.73 31.02 21.69
C GLY A 550 22.79 32.13 21.24
N PRO A 551 22.64 33.17 22.06
CA PRO A 551 21.89 34.32 21.63
C PRO A 551 22.51 34.77 20.29
N GLN A 552 21.70 34.78 19.22
CA GLN A 552 21.96 35.36 17.91
C GLN A 552 22.32 34.38 16.76
N LEU A 553 21.31 33.66 16.25
CA LEU A 553 21.13 33.51 14.79
C LEU A 553 20.85 34.93 14.24
N GLN A 554 21.88 35.77 14.19
CA GLN A 554 21.83 37.10 13.58
C GLN A 554 22.28 36.99 12.13
N LEU A 555 21.57 37.68 11.23
CA LEU A 555 22.03 37.90 9.87
C LEU A 555 23.40 38.58 9.93
N GLN A 556 24.42 37.96 9.34
CA GLN A 556 25.64 38.69 8.98
C GLN A 556 25.27 39.60 7.80
N THR A 557 25.43 40.91 8.00
CA THR A 557 24.85 41.99 7.18
C THR A 557 25.45 42.16 5.78
N ASP A 558 26.45 41.34 5.41
CA ASP A 558 27.29 41.60 4.23
C ASP A 558 26.87 40.79 2.98
N GLU A 559 25.95 39.83 3.10
CA GLU A 559 25.43 39.03 1.98
C GLU A 559 23.95 39.34 1.71
N ALA A 560 23.60 39.56 0.44
CA ALA A 560 22.21 39.76 0.03
C ALA A 560 21.37 38.52 0.40
N PRO A 561 20.23 38.67 1.10
CA PRO A 561 19.44 37.54 1.53
C PRO A 561 18.86 36.80 0.33
N GLN A 562 19.03 35.48 0.29
CA GLN A 562 18.47 34.62 -0.75
C GLN A 562 17.23 33.86 -0.26
N ALA A 563 16.39 33.44 -1.22
CA ALA A 563 15.26 32.57 -0.95
C ALA A 563 15.79 31.15 -0.66
N SER A 564 15.22 30.49 0.33
CA SER A 564 15.49 29.08 0.57
C SER A 564 14.96 28.23 -0.60
N PRO A 565 15.52 27.03 -0.88
CA PRO A 565 15.02 26.13 -1.93
C PRO A 565 13.49 25.92 -1.97
N GLY A 566 12.83 25.86 -0.81
CA GLY A 566 11.36 25.76 -0.76
C GLY A 566 10.65 27.04 -1.19
N GLU A 567 11.19 28.20 -0.84
CA GLU A 567 10.68 29.50 -1.31
C GLU A 567 10.99 29.71 -2.81
N GLN A 568 12.13 29.25 -3.30
CA GLN A 568 12.48 29.28 -4.73
C GLN A 568 11.48 28.49 -5.57
N GLN A 569 11.10 27.30 -5.11
CA GLN A 569 10.10 26.47 -5.77
C GLN A 569 8.73 27.16 -5.80
N LEU A 570 8.25 27.66 -4.64
CA LEU A 570 6.96 28.34 -4.55
C LEU A 570 6.92 29.65 -5.37
N TRP A 571 8.04 30.36 -5.45
CA TRP A 571 8.19 31.54 -6.31
C TRP A 571 8.09 31.16 -7.79
N LEU A 572 8.83 30.12 -8.23
CA LEU A 572 8.80 29.65 -9.62
C LEU A 572 7.39 29.17 -10.01
N GLU A 573 6.70 28.44 -9.14
CA GLU A 573 5.34 27.96 -9.37
C GLU A 573 4.32 29.12 -9.48
N ASN A 574 4.53 30.19 -8.70
CA ASN A 574 3.74 31.43 -8.83
C ASN A 574 4.02 32.16 -10.17
N GLU A 575 5.28 32.23 -10.62
CA GLU A 575 5.66 32.86 -11.90
C GLU A 575 5.17 32.07 -13.12
N LEU A 576 5.14 30.73 -13.05
CA LEU A 576 4.68 29.86 -14.13
C LEU A 576 3.15 29.90 -14.35
N GLY A 577 2.40 30.64 -13.52
CA GLY A 577 0.96 30.85 -13.71
C GLY A 577 0.10 29.67 -13.31
N GLY A 578 0.52 28.90 -12.29
CA GLY A 578 -0.33 27.88 -11.67
C GLY A 578 -1.69 28.44 -11.21
N GLN A 579 -2.70 27.58 -11.05
CA GLN A 579 -4.04 28.00 -10.59
C GLN A 579 -3.90 28.87 -9.33
N ALA A 580 -4.43 30.11 -9.37
CA ALA A 580 -4.26 31.12 -8.31
C ALA A 580 -4.65 30.65 -6.89
N THR A 581 -5.45 29.59 -6.80
CA THR A 581 -5.94 28.98 -5.56
C THR A 581 -4.98 27.94 -4.94
N ALA A 582 -3.97 27.45 -5.65
CA ALA A 582 -3.18 26.29 -5.23
C ALA A 582 -2.29 26.55 -4.00
N TYR A 583 -1.92 27.80 -3.72
CA TYR A 583 -0.98 28.20 -2.66
C TYR A 583 -1.51 29.27 -1.71
N VAL A 584 -2.83 29.29 -1.50
CA VAL A 584 -3.48 30.20 -0.54
C VAL A 584 -3.82 29.44 0.74
N MET A 585 -3.33 29.94 1.88
CA MET A 585 -3.69 29.45 3.21
C MET A 585 -4.68 30.44 3.86
N GLN A 586 -5.80 29.93 4.39
CA GLN A 586 -6.82 30.76 5.05
C GLN A 586 -7.13 30.28 6.46
N ALA A 587 -7.33 31.24 7.37
CA ALA A 587 -7.89 31.01 8.69
C ALA A 587 -9.06 31.97 8.93
N ALA A 588 -10.12 31.51 9.58
CA ALA A 588 -11.28 32.33 9.93
C ALA A 588 -11.53 32.30 11.45
N ILE A 589 -11.68 33.47 12.08
CA ILE A 589 -11.91 33.60 13.52
C ILE A 589 -13.13 34.49 13.77
N LYS A 590 -13.98 34.09 14.71
CA LYS A 590 -15.06 34.93 15.23
C LYS A 590 -14.52 35.90 16.27
N LEU A 591 -14.74 37.20 16.09
CA LEU A 591 -14.42 38.23 17.07
C LEU A 591 -15.31 39.46 16.92
N LYS A 592 -15.44 40.23 17.99
CA LYS A 592 -16.01 41.58 17.97
C LYS A 592 -14.87 42.58 17.87
N LEU A 593 -14.84 43.34 16.79
CA LEU A 593 -13.76 44.29 16.55
C LEU A 593 -14.32 45.64 16.08
N PRO A 594 -14.59 46.59 17.00
CA PRO A 594 -14.95 47.94 16.60
C PRO A 594 -13.80 48.61 15.86
N ASN A 595 -14.12 49.42 14.84
CA ASN A 595 -13.13 50.07 13.96
C ASN A 595 -12.15 49.06 13.34
N ALA A 596 -12.68 47.94 12.83
CA ALA A 596 -11.90 46.80 12.36
C ALA A 596 -10.75 47.17 11.41
N GLU A 597 -10.96 48.08 10.47
CA GLU A 597 -9.91 48.48 9.52
C GLU A 597 -8.68 49.08 10.21
N GLU A 598 -8.89 50.01 11.15
CA GLU A 598 -7.81 50.67 11.90
C GLU A 598 -7.13 49.70 12.86
N ALA A 599 -7.92 48.90 13.59
CA ALA A 599 -7.41 47.91 14.54
C ALA A 599 -6.59 46.81 13.86
N LEU A 600 -7.09 46.26 12.74
CA LEU A 600 -6.37 45.27 11.95
C LEU A 600 -5.12 45.87 11.30
N GLY A 601 -5.18 47.12 10.84
CA GLY A 601 -4.04 47.83 10.28
C GLY A 601 -2.90 48.00 11.28
N ALA A 602 -3.21 48.47 12.49
CA ALA A 602 -2.23 48.65 13.56
C ALA A 602 -1.64 47.30 14.02
N ALA A 603 -2.50 46.32 14.30
CA ALA A 603 -2.06 44.99 14.75
C ALA A 603 -1.21 44.29 13.69
N PHE A 604 -1.62 44.32 12.42
CA PHE A 604 -0.82 43.67 11.38
C PHE A 604 0.50 44.39 11.11
N GLY A 605 0.55 45.72 11.25
CA GLY A 605 1.81 46.48 11.19
C GLY A 605 2.84 45.95 12.19
N MET A 606 2.44 45.83 13.46
CA MET A 606 3.29 45.27 14.52
C MET A 606 3.65 43.79 14.27
N LEU A 607 2.70 43.02 13.72
CA LEU A 607 2.93 41.62 13.35
C LEU A 607 3.99 41.48 12.25
N ALA A 608 3.94 42.33 11.21
CA ALA A 608 4.89 42.33 10.10
C ALA A 608 6.28 42.86 10.52
N GLU A 609 6.35 43.74 11.52
CA GLU A 609 7.61 44.11 12.17
C GLU A 609 8.24 42.93 12.91
N ARG A 610 7.45 42.18 13.68
CA ARG A 610 7.89 40.98 14.41
C ARG A 610 8.28 39.84 13.47
N HIS A 611 7.54 39.66 12.38
CA HIS A 611 7.73 38.59 11.41
C HIS A 611 8.07 39.16 10.02
N PRO A 612 9.35 39.47 9.74
CA PRO A 612 9.78 40.09 8.48
C PRO A 612 9.39 39.30 7.22
N VAL A 613 9.12 37.99 7.34
CA VAL A 613 8.65 37.14 6.25
C VAL A 613 7.35 37.66 5.62
N LEU A 614 6.48 38.32 6.41
CA LEU A 614 5.20 38.89 5.95
C LEU A 614 5.36 40.16 5.08
N ARG A 615 6.56 40.75 5.08
CA ARG A 615 6.91 41.95 4.30
C ARG A 615 8.07 41.67 3.35
N THR A 616 8.25 40.40 2.98
CA THR A 616 9.32 39.95 2.09
C THR A 616 8.84 39.92 0.65
N ALA A 617 9.56 40.60 -0.24
CA ALA A 617 9.38 40.57 -1.68
C ALA A 617 10.35 39.56 -2.33
N TYR A 618 9.86 38.87 -3.38
CA TYR A 618 10.61 37.85 -4.11
C TYR A 618 10.76 38.24 -5.58
N THR A 619 11.98 38.50 -6.04
CA THR A 619 12.28 39.01 -7.39
C THR A 619 13.25 38.11 -8.14
N SER A 620 13.29 38.22 -9.47
CA SER A 620 14.31 37.55 -10.28
C SER A 620 15.61 38.36 -10.25
N GLY A 621 16.73 37.73 -9.89
CA GLY A 621 18.08 38.29 -9.93
C GLY A 621 19.02 37.52 -10.86
N ASP A 622 20.29 37.95 -10.94
CA ASP A 622 21.29 37.40 -11.87
C ASP A 622 21.77 35.98 -11.48
N THR A 623 21.63 35.59 -10.21
CA THR A 623 22.04 34.28 -9.67
C THR A 623 20.89 33.36 -9.24
N GLY A 624 19.62 33.76 -9.45
CA GLY A 624 18.43 33.05 -8.96
C GLY A 624 17.34 34.01 -8.47
N SER A 625 16.49 33.57 -7.53
CA SER A 625 15.50 34.45 -6.90
C SER A 625 16.13 35.27 -5.77
N GLU A 626 16.11 36.59 -5.92
CA GLU A 626 16.52 37.55 -4.89
C GLU A 626 15.36 37.83 -3.93
N VAL A 627 15.71 38.20 -2.71
CA VAL A 627 14.74 38.50 -1.66
C VAL A 627 15.01 39.87 -1.07
N GLU A 628 13.97 40.69 -0.95
CA GLU A 628 14.04 42.00 -0.31
C GLU A 628 13.07 42.08 0.87
N ILE A 629 13.55 42.48 2.04
CA ILE A 629 12.69 42.71 3.21
C ILE A 629 12.26 44.18 3.21
N LEU A 630 11.02 44.46 2.83
CA LEU A 630 10.49 45.81 2.68
C LEU A 630 10.21 46.46 4.05
N SER A 631 10.45 47.76 4.18
CA SER A 631 10.22 48.52 5.43
C SER A 631 8.76 48.64 5.87
N ALA A 632 7.79 48.48 4.95
CA ALA A 632 6.36 48.58 5.25
C ALA A 632 5.54 47.52 4.52
N GLY A 633 4.83 46.69 5.28
CA GLY A 633 3.94 45.64 4.77
C GLY A 633 2.51 45.82 5.27
N VAL A 634 1.79 46.83 4.78
CA VAL A 634 0.35 46.90 5.06
C VAL A 634 -0.38 45.94 4.10
N PRO A 635 -1.12 44.95 4.61
CA PRO A 635 -1.87 44.02 3.79
C PRO A 635 -3.07 44.74 3.18
N THR A 636 -3.67 44.14 2.16
CA THR A 636 -4.99 44.61 1.73
C THR A 636 -6.00 44.26 2.83
N ILE A 637 -6.64 45.28 3.40
CA ILE A 637 -7.71 45.11 4.39
C ILE A 637 -9.03 45.40 3.69
N THR A 638 -9.99 44.49 3.82
CA THR A 638 -11.35 44.65 3.30
C THR A 638 -12.33 44.51 4.44
N ASN A 639 -13.18 45.51 4.69
CA ASN A 639 -14.28 45.40 5.65
C ASN A 639 -15.62 45.30 4.91
N ARG A 640 -16.48 44.37 5.33
CA ARG A 640 -17.82 44.15 4.76
C ARG A 640 -18.85 44.00 5.87
N THR A 641 -19.93 44.75 5.78
CA THR A 641 -21.09 44.60 6.67
C THR A 641 -22.17 43.75 5.99
N VAL A 642 -22.75 42.80 6.72
CA VAL A 642 -23.83 41.92 6.24
C VAL A 642 -25.04 42.75 5.80
N GLY A 643 -25.44 42.58 4.54
CA GLY A 643 -26.60 43.26 3.97
C GLY A 643 -27.93 42.65 4.43
N ARG A 644 -29.03 43.37 4.15
CA ARG A 644 -30.41 43.00 4.54
C ARG A 644 -30.87 41.61 4.07
N TYR A 645 -30.25 41.06 3.03
CA TYR A 645 -30.65 39.81 2.37
C TYR A 645 -29.55 38.74 2.38
N GLU A 646 -28.47 38.95 3.14
CA GLU A 646 -27.34 38.02 3.24
C GLU A 646 -27.24 37.49 4.67
N THR A 647 -26.72 36.27 4.84
CA THR A 647 -26.33 35.78 6.16
C THR A 647 -24.84 36.02 6.39
N LEU A 648 -24.41 36.07 7.65
CA LEU A 648 -22.99 36.20 8.01
C LEU A 648 -22.16 35.05 7.39
N ASP A 649 -22.65 33.82 7.47
CA ASP A 649 -21.94 32.64 6.96
C ASP A 649 -21.82 32.65 5.43
N ASP A 650 -22.86 33.10 4.70
CA ASP A 650 -22.83 33.21 3.24
C ASP A 650 -21.82 34.28 2.79
N LEU A 651 -21.83 35.44 3.46
CA LEU A 651 -20.92 36.53 3.15
C LEU A 651 -19.46 36.19 3.49
N VAL A 652 -19.24 35.48 4.60
CA VAL A 652 -17.92 34.94 4.98
C VAL A 652 -17.43 33.96 3.92
N ARG A 653 -18.26 33.00 3.49
CA ARG A 653 -17.90 32.02 2.46
C ARG A 653 -17.57 32.68 1.13
N ALA A 654 -18.40 33.62 0.68
CA ALA A 654 -18.17 34.35 -0.56
C ALA A 654 -16.89 35.20 -0.51
N THR A 655 -16.62 35.83 0.64
CA THR A 655 -15.41 36.64 0.84
C THR A 655 -14.15 35.78 0.87
N ALA A 656 -14.17 34.64 1.59
CA ALA A 656 -13.06 33.69 1.61
C ALA A 656 -12.75 33.13 0.21
N GLN A 657 -13.78 32.74 -0.55
CA GLN A 657 -13.63 32.27 -1.93
C GLN A 657 -13.08 33.36 -2.86
N GLY A 658 -13.57 34.60 -2.73
CA GLY A 658 -13.08 35.75 -3.49
C GLY A 658 -11.61 36.03 -3.20
N ASP A 659 -11.22 36.02 -1.93
CA ASP A 659 -9.82 36.20 -1.52
C ASP A 659 -8.93 35.08 -2.07
N ALA A 660 -9.37 33.82 -2.04
CA ALA A 660 -8.60 32.69 -2.54
C ALA A 660 -8.43 32.71 -4.08
N ALA A 661 -9.37 33.32 -4.81
CA ALA A 661 -9.32 33.41 -6.27
C ALA A 661 -8.35 34.50 -6.78
N LEU A 662 -7.89 35.41 -5.91
CA LEU A 662 -7.00 36.50 -6.28
C LEU A 662 -5.52 36.12 -6.10
N SER A 663 -4.70 36.29 -7.14
CA SER A 663 -3.25 36.09 -7.06
C SER A 663 -2.56 37.10 -6.13
N PHE A 664 -1.60 36.64 -5.34
CA PHE A 664 -0.76 37.51 -4.51
C PHE A 664 0.34 38.18 -5.35
N ARG A 665 0.75 39.39 -4.95
CA ARG A 665 1.87 40.11 -5.57
C ARG A 665 3.10 39.93 -4.70
N ILE A 666 3.61 38.70 -4.71
CA ILE A 666 4.77 38.30 -3.91
C ILE A 666 6.04 39.05 -4.33
N ASP A 667 6.09 39.51 -5.58
CA ASP A 667 7.11 40.41 -6.13
C ASP A 667 7.15 41.79 -5.47
N ARG A 668 6.08 42.17 -4.76
CA ARG A 668 5.95 43.47 -4.05
C ARG A 668 5.73 43.30 -2.56
N GLY A 669 6.03 42.13 -2.00
CA GLY A 669 5.80 41.81 -0.59
C GLY A 669 4.33 41.87 -0.17
N LYS A 670 3.38 41.72 -1.11
CA LYS A 670 1.94 41.62 -0.82
C LYS A 670 1.56 40.15 -0.73
N THR A 671 1.89 39.55 0.41
CA THR A 671 1.72 38.10 0.70
C THR A 671 0.55 37.80 1.63
N SER A 672 -0.24 38.83 2.00
CA SER A 672 -1.29 38.73 3.02
C SER A 672 -2.50 39.61 2.69
N ARG A 673 -3.70 39.12 3.02
CA ARG A 673 -4.98 39.86 2.97
C ARG A 673 -5.77 39.59 4.24
N LEU A 674 -6.43 40.63 4.75
CA LEU A 674 -7.32 40.53 5.91
C LEU A 674 -8.70 41.00 5.47
N SER A 675 -9.69 40.13 5.62
CA SER A 675 -11.08 40.46 5.32
C SER A 675 -11.92 40.32 6.58
N PHE A 676 -12.59 41.38 7.01
CA PHE A 676 -13.50 41.36 8.14
C PHE A 676 -14.94 41.43 7.65
N VAL A 677 -15.77 40.49 8.10
CA VAL A 677 -17.19 40.43 7.77
C VAL A 677 -17.99 40.55 9.05
N GLU A 678 -18.83 41.58 9.20
CA GLU A 678 -19.54 41.88 10.44
C GLU A 678 -21.05 42.06 10.26
N THR A 679 -21.82 41.72 11.30
CA THR A 679 -23.25 42.07 11.40
C THR A 679 -23.42 43.50 11.91
N ALA A 680 -24.63 44.05 11.76
CA ALA A 680 -24.97 45.36 12.34
C ALA A 680 -24.83 45.41 13.88
N ASP A 681 -24.86 44.25 14.55
CA ASP A 681 -24.73 44.12 16.01
C ASP A 681 -23.26 43.98 16.47
N GLY A 682 -22.31 44.08 15.55
CA GLY A 682 -20.86 44.05 15.81
C GLY A 682 -20.28 42.65 16.03
N ASP A 683 -21.04 41.58 15.75
CA ASP A 683 -20.52 40.21 15.65
C ASP A 683 -19.85 40.02 14.29
N GLY A 684 -18.56 39.68 14.27
CA GLY A 684 -17.81 39.57 13.02
C GLY A 684 -16.88 38.37 12.92
N VAL A 685 -16.42 38.12 11.70
CA VAL A 685 -15.47 37.07 11.34
C VAL A 685 -14.32 37.70 10.58
N LEU A 686 -13.10 37.53 11.10
CA LEU A 686 -11.86 37.86 10.41
C LEU A 686 -11.40 36.66 9.59
N ILE A 687 -11.12 36.89 8.32
CA ILE A 687 -10.51 35.95 7.39
C ILE A 687 -9.09 36.44 7.13
N LEU A 688 -8.10 35.67 7.55
CA LEU A 688 -6.69 35.89 7.26
C LEU A 688 -6.28 35.00 6.09
N SER A 689 -5.89 35.60 4.97
CA SER A 689 -5.37 34.89 3.79
C SER A 689 -3.88 35.15 3.62
N LEU A 690 -3.07 34.10 3.52
CA LEU A 690 -1.62 34.16 3.34
C LEU A 690 -1.20 33.36 2.11
N HIS A 691 -0.14 33.80 1.43
CA HIS A 691 0.54 32.96 0.44
C HIS A 691 1.40 31.90 1.15
N HIS A 692 1.42 30.66 0.64
CA HIS A 692 2.17 29.55 1.25
C HIS A 692 3.69 29.80 1.31
N ILE A 693 4.21 30.74 0.51
CA ILE A 693 5.64 31.13 0.56
C ILE A 693 6.05 31.80 1.89
N VAL A 694 5.11 32.38 2.63
CA VAL A 694 5.40 33.08 3.91
C VAL A 694 4.86 32.35 5.13
N SER A 695 4.17 31.22 4.94
CA SER A 695 3.51 30.50 6.02
C SER A 695 3.34 29.02 5.68
N ASP A 696 3.41 28.18 6.70
CA ASP A 696 2.99 26.78 6.69
C ASP A 696 1.96 26.56 7.81
N ASN A 697 1.53 25.32 8.03
CA ASN A 697 0.50 25.04 9.03
C ASN A 697 0.92 25.42 10.47
N THR A 698 2.20 25.28 10.83
CA THR A 698 2.71 25.66 12.15
C THR A 698 2.82 27.18 12.28
N SER A 699 3.36 27.84 11.26
CA SER A 699 3.55 29.28 11.19
C SER A 699 2.21 30.02 11.17
N LEU A 700 1.19 29.46 10.51
CA LEU A 700 -0.17 29.98 10.53
C LEU A 700 -0.71 30.09 11.96
N GLY A 701 -0.52 29.04 12.78
CA GLY A 701 -0.92 29.05 14.19
C GLY A 701 -0.20 30.13 15.01
N LEU A 702 1.10 30.33 14.78
CA LEU A 702 1.90 31.37 15.46
C LEU A 702 1.47 32.78 15.05
N ILE A 703 1.32 33.02 13.75
CA ILE A 703 0.87 34.31 13.20
C ILE A 703 -0.53 34.64 13.72
N LEU A 704 -1.42 33.65 13.75
CA LEU A 704 -2.77 33.81 14.24
C LEU A 704 -2.80 34.14 15.75
N GLY A 705 -1.99 33.44 16.55
CA GLY A 705 -1.85 33.70 17.97
C GLY A 705 -1.32 35.11 18.28
N ASP A 706 -0.25 35.53 17.60
CA ASP A 706 0.32 36.86 17.76
C ASP A 706 -0.66 37.96 17.30
N LEU A 707 -1.40 37.74 16.20
CA LEU A 707 -2.44 38.67 15.74
C LEU A 707 -3.57 38.81 16.76
N ILE A 708 -4.05 37.69 17.33
CA ILE A 708 -5.08 37.72 18.38
C ILE A 708 -4.56 38.45 19.63
N ALA A 709 -3.31 38.19 20.05
CA ALA A 709 -2.71 38.88 21.20
C ALA A 709 -2.65 40.39 20.97
N LEU A 710 -2.23 40.83 19.77
CA LEU A 710 -2.22 42.25 19.41
C LEU A 710 -3.61 42.87 19.39
N LEU A 711 -4.62 42.15 18.89
CA LEU A 711 -6.01 42.65 18.85
C LEU A 711 -6.68 42.68 20.23
N THR A 712 -6.21 41.88 21.19
CA THR A 712 -6.85 41.74 22.52
C THR A 712 -6.10 42.46 23.64
N SER A 713 -4.77 42.33 23.70
CA SER A 713 -3.92 42.93 24.73
C SER A 713 -3.01 44.05 24.23
N GLY A 714 -2.87 44.24 22.91
CA GLY A 714 -1.96 45.23 22.31
C GLY A 714 -0.48 44.93 22.54
N THR A 715 -0.16 43.76 23.08
CA THR A 715 1.19 43.39 23.50
C THR A 715 1.58 42.02 22.97
N LEU A 716 2.86 41.89 22.62
CA LEU A 716 3.46 40.63 22.21
C LEU A 716 4.39 40.14 23.31
N GLY A 717 4.56 38.83 23.41
CA GLY A 717 5.61 38.24 24.24
C GLY A 717 7.01 38.53 23.70
N ASP A 718 8.03 37.95 24.35
CA ASP A 718 9.43 38.12 23.99
C ASP A 718 9.69 37.99 22.48
N ALA A 719 10.56 38.85 21.95
CA ALA A 719 10.91 38.83 20.54
C ALA A 719 11.48 37.45 20.12
N PRO A 720 11.23 36.99 18.88
CA PRO A 720 11.81 35.76 18.37
C PRO A 720 13.34 35.83 18.46
N LYS A 721 13.96 34.78 18.99
CA LYS A 721 15.43 34.70 19.14
C LYS A 721 16.19 34.62 17.81
N ALA A 722 15.48 34.29 16.73
CA ALA A 722 15.98 34.18 15.37
C ALA A 722 14.86 34.53 14.39
N ASN A 723 15.22 34.99 13.19
CA ASN A 723 14.28 35.14 12.08
C ASN A 723 14.51 34.06 11.02
N TYR A 724 13.53 33.87 10.13
CA TYR A 724 13.57 32.82 9.10
C TYR A 724 14.78 32.94 8.16
N ARG A 725 15.24 34.17 7.87
CA ARG A 725 16.38 34.41 6.97
C ARG A 725 17.69 33.94 7.58
N ALA A 726 17.88 34.19 8.87
CA ALA A 726 19.03 33.65 9.61
C ALA A 726 19.03 32.11 9.58
N TYR A 727 17.85 31.48 9.70
CA TYR A 727 17.71 30.03 9.55
C TYR A 727 18.03 29.54 8.13
N ALA A 728 17.53 30.21 7.09
CA ALA A 728 17.78 29.85 5.69
C ALA A 728 19.28 29.88 5.36
N GLN A 729 19.98 30.95 5.75
CA GLN A 729 21.44 31.09 5.60
C GLN A 729 22.20 30.02 6.37
N TRP A 730 21.82 29.76 7.63
CA TRP A 730 22.44 28.70 8.43
C TRP A 730 22.30 27.32 7.77
N ARG A 731 21.11 27.01 7.23
CA ARG A 731 20.84 25.72 6.57
C ARG A 731 21.70 25.56 5.32
N GLU A 732 21.82 26.60 4.51
CA GLU A 732 22.59 26.57 3.27
C GLU A 732 24.08 26.34 3.52
N ARG A 733 24.67 27.06 4.50
CA ARG A 733 26.06 26.85 4.92
C ARG A 733 26.32 25.41 5.37
N ARG A 734 25.34 24.78 6.03
CA ARG A 734 25.45 23.39 6.51
C ARG A 734 25.26 22.34 5.41
N MET A 735 24.62 22.68 4.30
CA MET A 735 24.54 21.78 3.14
C MET A 735 25.76 21.88 2.22
N GLN A 736 26.53 22.97 2.33
CA GLN A 736 27.78 23.17 1.58
C GLN A 736 29.03 22.64 2.32
N ALA A 737 28.94 22.44 3.64
CA ALA A 737 29.97 21.83 4.48
C ALA A 737 29.74 20.32 4.63
#